data_AF-A0A934B414-F1
#
_entry.id   AF-A0A934B414-F1
#
_cell.length_a   1.000
_cell.length_b   1.000
_cell.length_c   1.000
_cell.angle_alpha   90.00
_cell.angle_beta   90.00
_cell.angle_gamma   90.00
#
_symmetry.space_group_name_H-M   'P 1'
#
loop_
_entity.id
_entity.type
_entity.pdbx_description
1 polymer ?
#
loop_
_entity_poly.entity_id
_entity_poly.type
_entity_poly.pdbx_seq_one_letter_code
_entity_poly.pdbx_strand_id
1 'polypeptide(L)'
;MPNDGRFVEIQKQSRRRWRWWQVALIGVLACSIVGATTVAGIIWYFSRDLPSLDLLQNYQPSLVTTVYSDDRQPIGQFFIERRILTPLPEIPKTLTQAVIATEDARFFEHPGLDFIGMLRAAWTNIRHGGRKVEGASTITQQLARALFLSSERSYERKIRELVLAYKMEVVSGKEQILETYLNQIYFGQGAYGVGSAAQSYFGKDIRGLTLAESAFLGGLPKSPSRFSPFSAYESAKKRQEHVLARMEEVGFITAAEREAAVRETLNFHRPGSEHLAPYFVEYVRQLLMAKYGESMVYKGGLQIYTTLNVEMQKAAESAFLNGVRELDKREGWRGPRRTVDLATFQPSELSSRDPLLKPGYLGEGVVLKVAKDHYLVQVGPFSARLAFDDMAWAKRILKGPDPTVDFVVNPNLKSLLKPGDVIEIGVKRLTKDGVQLTLEQTPVVEGGLIAIDPKGGAIRAMVGGYDFSRSEYNRAVQAHRQPGSAFKPLIYATAMSQGLSPATQILDAPVVYEQAEDEKIWRPENYGRKFHGMVSLRDALAQSHNLATVRLLDKIGVKNVIEFSRTVGITSPLPADLSLGLGTSSVGLLELTSVYGVFLNQGNRVEPFAVKSVKDNTGKVLEVTEPEPHEVGGPFSLADLDRVHERGAQAASCRAVRDSRRGDLCEG
;
A
#
# COMPACT_ATOMS: atom_id res chain seq x y z
N MET A 1 46.78 -75.48 -93.20
CA MET A 1 46.57 -76.25 -91.94
C MET A 1 47.79 -76.05 -91.05
N PRO A 2 47.70 -76.12 -89.71
CA PRO A 2 46.66 -75.61 -88.80
C PRO A 2 47.25 -74.81 -87.60
N ASN A 3 46.32 -74.23 -86.81
CA ASN A 3 46.38 -73.90 -85.38
C ASN A 3 47.45 -72.97 -84.80
N ASP A 4 46.99 -71.88 -84.17
CA ASP A 4 47.55 -71.48 -82.89
C ASP A 4 46.50 -70.86 -81.94
N GLY A 5 46.54 -71.34 -80.69
CA GLY A 5 45.57 -71.07 -79.64
C GLY A 5 45.76 -69.71 -78.96
N ARG A 6 44.65 -69.16 -78.48
CA ARG A 6 44.59 -67.92 -77.69
C ARG A 6 44.90 -68.20 -76.23
N PHE A 7 45.77 -67.40 -75.62
CA PHE A 7 45.80 -67.15 -74.18
C PHE A 7 45.35 -65.72 -73.90
N VAL A 8 44.48 -65.56 -72.91
CA VAL A 8 43.94 -64.28 -72.43
C VAL A 8 44.77 -63.78 -71.26
N GLU A 9 45.29 -62.56 -71.37
CA GLU A 9 46.07 -61.87 -70.35
C GLU A 9 45.16 -60.93 -69.54
N ILE A 10 45.10 -61.10 -68.21
CA ILE A 10 44.28 -60.28 -67.31
C ILE A 10 45.10 -59.06 -66.86
N GLN A 11 44.74 -57.87 -67.33
CA GLN A 11 45.30 -56.60 -66.83
C GLN A 11 44.75 -56.24 -65.45
N LYS A 12 45.65 -55.97 -64.51
CA LYS A 12 45.37 -55.53 -63.13
C LYS A 12 45.25 -54.00 -63.09
N GLN A 13 44.04 -53.46 -62.86
CA GLN A 13 43.81 -52.02 -62.70
C GLN A 13 44.45 -51.47 -61.41
N SER A 14 45.22 -50.39 -61.52
CA SER A 14 45.86 -49.70 -60.40
C SER A 14 44.87 -48.83 -59.62
N ARG A 15 44.65 -49.14 -58.33
CA ARG A 15 43.84 -48.31 -57.44
C ARG A 15 44.61 -47.04 -57.04
N ARG A 16 44.10 -45.89 -57.49
CA ARG A 16 44.58 -44.54 -57.17
C ARG A 16 44.49 -44.30 -55.64
N ARG A 17 45.63 -44.39 -54.93
CA ARG A 17 45.71 -44.12 -53.49
C ARG A 17 45.48 -42.63 -53.23
N TRP A 18 44.34 -42.30 -52.61
CA TRP A 18 44.05 -40.95 -52.15
C TRP A 18 45.07 -40.52 -51.09
N ARG A 19 45.57 -39.28 -51.21
CA ARG A 19 46.50 -38.72 -50.22
C ARG A 19 45.73 -38.43 -48.93
N TRP A 20 46.29 -38.76 -47.77
CA TRP A 20 45.63 -38.62 -46.45
C TRP A 20 45.05 -37.22 -46.19
N TRP A 21 45.65 -36.16 -46.73
CA TRP A 21 45.13 -34.79 -46.66
C TRP A 21 43.82 -34.57 -47.43
N GLN A 22 43.56 -35.31 -48.53
CA GLN A 22 42.29 -35.24 -49.28
C GLN A 22 41.16 -35.90 -48.51
N VAL A 23 41.46 -37.02 -47.82
CA VAL A 23 40.51 -37.69 -46.92
C VAL A 23 40.20 -36.80 -45.71
N ALA A 24 41.22 -36.15 -45.14
CA ALA A 24 41.04 -35.21 -44.03
C ALA A 24 40.20 -33.99 -44.45
N LEU A 25 40.46 -33.40 -45.63
CA LEU A 25 39.70 -32.24 -46.14
C LEU A 25 38.22 -32.61 -46.38
N ILE A 26 37.95 -33.78 -46.96
CA ILE A 26 36.58 -34.25 -47.19
C ILE A 26 35.89 -34.60 -45.87
N GLY A 27 36.62 -35.13 -44.88
CA GLY A 27 36.12 -35.34 -43.53
C GLY A 27 35.72 -34.02 -42.85
N VAL A 28 36.55 -32.99 -42.95
CA VAL A 28 36.25 -31.63 -42.43
C VAL A 28 35.04 -31.03 -43.15
N LEU A 29 34.98 -31.10 -44.48
CA LEU A 29 33.85 -30.60 -45.25
C LEU A 29 32.55 -31.33 -44.90
N ALA A 30 32.59 -32.66 -44.78
CA ALA A 30 31.42 -33.45 -44.37
C ALA A 30 30.95 -33.10 -42.96
N CYS A 31 31.87 -32.95 -42.00
CA CYS A 31 31.54 -32.49 -40.65
C CYS A 31 30.96 -31.07 -40.65
N SER A 32 31.45 -30.19 -41.52
CA SER A 32 30.95 -28.82 -41.67
C SER A 32 29.53 -28.79 -42.21
N ILE A 33 29.25 -29.60 -43.23
CA ILE A 33 27.90 -29.73 -43.82
C ILE A 33 26.93 -30.33 -42.81
N VAL A 34 27.32 -31.41 -42.11
CA VAL A 34 26.50 -32.02 -41.05
C VAL A 34 26.25 -31.04 -39.91
N GLY A 35 27.26 -30.26 -39.51
CA GLY A 35 27.10 -29.20 -38.52
C GLY A 35 26.12 -28.12 -38.97
N ALA A 36 26.25 -27.63 -40.21
CA ALA A 36 25.38 -26.62 -40.78
C ALA A 36 23.93 -27.10 -40.93
N THR A 37 23.70 -28.33 -41.40
CA THR A 37 22.35 -28.90 -41.52
C THR A 37 21.72 -29.15 -40.16
N THR A 38 22.50 -29.57 -39.17
CA THR A 38 22.03 -29.73 -37.78
C THR A 38 21.60 -28.38 -37.19
N VAL A 39 22.42 -27.33 -37.35
CA VAL A 39 22.08 -25.98 -36.89
C VAL A 39 20.84 -25.44 -37.62
N ALA A 40 20.76 -25.61 -38.93
CA ALA A 40 19.59 -25.20 -39.71
C ALA A 40 18.32 -25.95 -39.28
N GLY A 41 18.41 -27.26 -39.02
CA GLY A 41 17.33 -28.08 -38.49
C GLY A 41 16.85 -27.61 -37.11
N ILE A 42 17.78 -27.26 -36.22
CA ILE A 42 17.48 -26.68 -34.89
C ILE A 42 16.74 -25.35 -35.05
N ILE A 43 17.27 -24.42 -35.86
CA ILE A 43 16.63 -23.11 -36.09
C ILE A 43 15.23 -23.30 -36.65
N TRP A 44 15.06 -24.19 -37.63
CA TRP A 44 13.76 -24.46 -38.26
C TRP A 44 12.76 -25.06 -37.27
N TYR A 45 13.18 -26.06 -36.48
CA TYR A 45 12.36 -26.68 -35.44
C TYR A 45 11.88 -25.64 -34.42
N PHE A 46 12.80 -24.83 -33.89
CA PHE A 46 12.45 -23.79 -32.92
C PHE A 46 11.76 -22.57 -33.51
N SER A 47 11.79 -22.38 -34.83
CA SER A 47 11.11 -21.27 -35.50
C SER A 47 9.63 -21.52 -35.79
N ARG A 48 9.17 -22.78 -35.75
CA ARG A 48 7.78 -23.15 -36.05
C ARG A 48 6.78 -22.68 -34.99
N ASP A 49 7.18 -22.69 -33.72
CA ASP A 49 6.32 -22.37 -32.57
C ASP A 49 6.64 -20.99 -31.94
N LEU A 50 7.24 -20.07 -32.69
CA LEU A 50 7.55 -18.73 -32.15
C LEU A 50 6.31 -17.83 -32.16
N PRO A 51 6.06 -17.06 -31.08
CA PRO A 51 5.00 -16.06 -31.05
C PRO A 51 5.20 -15.00 -32.14
N SER A 52 4.11 -14.36 -32.59
CA SER A 52 4.20 -13.27 -33.55
C SER A 52 4.93 -12.06 -32.95
N LEU A 53 5.65 -11.32 -33.80
CA LEU A 53 6.41 -10.14 -33.41
C LEU A 53 5.54 -8.86 -33.41
N ASP A 54 4.22 -8.99 -33.48
CA ASP A 54 3.28 -7.86 -33.55
C ASP A 54 3.38 -6.96 -32.32
N LEU A 55 3.76 -7.52 -31.17
CA LEU A 55 4.02 -6.79 -29.91
C LEU A 55 5.18 -5.77 -30.02
N LEU A 56 6.07 -5.88 -31.01
CA LEU A 56 7.14 -4.91 -31.26
C LEU A 56 6.68 -3.71 -32.10
N GLN A 57 5.67 -3.91 -32.95
CA GLN A 57 5.12 -2.84 -33.80
C GLN A 57 3.98 -2.11 -33.09
N ASN A 58 3.16 -2.83 -32.32
CA ASN A 58 1.98 -2.31 -31.61
C ASN A 58 2.08 -2.59 -30.10
N TYR A 59 3.14 -2.09 -29.48
CA TYR A 59 3.35 -2.23 -28.04
C TYR A 59 2.28 -1.45 -27.25
N GLN A 60 1.38 -2.17 -26.57
CA GLN A 60 0.40 -1.59 -25.63
C GLN A 60 0.69 -2.06 -24.20
N PRO A 61 1.30 -1.21 -23.35
CA PRO A 61 1.57 -1.57 -21.96
C PRO A 61 0.26 -1.70 -21.16
N SER A 62 0.32 -2.43 -20.04
CA SER A 62 -0.71 -2.36 -19.01
C SER A 62 -0.90 -0.90 -18.59
N LEU A 63 -2.14 -0.41 -18.69
CA LEU A 63 -2.46 0.97 -18.34
C LEU A 63 -2.77 1.06 -16.85
N VAL A 64 -2.32 2.16 -16.23
CA VAL A 64 -2.57 2.44 -14.83
C VAL A 64 -4.02 2.86 -14.65
N THR A 65 -4.75 2.13 -13.82
CA THR A 65 -6.07 2.57 -13.36
C THR A 65 -5.88 3.68 -12.34
N THR A 66 -6.59 4.79 -12.51
CA THR A 66 -6.50 5.96 -11.62
C THR A 66 -7.82 6.20 -10.91
N VAL A 67 -7.73 6.42 -9.60
CA VAL A 67 -8.86 6.73 -8.71
C VAL A 67 -8.84 8.22 -8.41
N TYR A 68 -9.99 8.86 -8.59
CA TYR A 68 -10.21 10.28 -8.41
C TYR A 68 -11.21 10.54 -7.29
N SER A 69 -11.00 11.59 -6.50
CA SER A 69 -11.95 12.17 -5.55
C SER A 69 -13.17 12.80 -6.25
N ASP A 70 -14.12 13.30 -5.45
CA ASP A 70 -15.32 13.99 -5.94
C ASP A 70 -15.01 15.25 -6.76
N ASP A 71 -13.92 15.95 -6.45
CA ASP A 71 -13.38 17.12 -7.15
C ASP A 71 -12.34 16.78 -8.24
N ARG A 72 -12.22 15.50 -8.61
CA ARG A 72 -11.34 14.97 -9.66
C ARG A 72 -9.84 15.05 -9.38
N GLN A 73 -9.43 15.17 -8.12
CA GLN A 73 -8.01 15.00 -7.75
C GLN A 73 -7.65 13.50 -7.73
N PRO A 74 -6.49 13.09 -8.27
CA PRO A 74 -6.04 11.69 -8.17
C PRO A 74 -5.72 11.36 -6.71
N ILE A 75 -6.39 10.33 -6.17
CA ILE A 75 -6.23 9.87 -4.78
C ILE A 75 -5.59 8.49 -4.68
N GLY A 76 -5.58 7.72 -5.78
CA GLY A 76 -4.99 6.38 -5.80
C GLY A 76 -4.75 5.87 -7.22
N GLN A 77 -3.89 4.87 -7.33
CA GLN A 77 -3.57 4.21 -8.59
C GLN A 77 -3.47 2.70 -8.40
N PHE A 78 -4.02 1.93 -9.33
CA PHE A 78 -3.91 0.47 -9.35
C PHE A 78 -3.14 0.03 -10.59
N PHE A 79 -2.06 -0.71 -10.37
CA PHE A 79 -1.21 -1.26 -11.42
C PHE A 79 -0.46 -2.49 -10.90
N ILE A 80 -0.21 -3.47 -11.78
CA ILE A 80 0.80 -4.52 -11.51
C ILE A 80 2.18 -3.95 -11.86
N GLU A 81 2.25 -3.13 -12.90
CA GLU A 81 3.48 -2.55 -13.44
C GLU A 81 3.24 -1.08 -13.72
N ARG A 82 3.92 -0.18 -13.00
CA ARG A 82 3.85 1.25 -13.33
C ARG A 82 4.75 1.45 -14.55
N ARG A 83 4.18 1.81 -15.70
CA ARG A 83 4.92 2.05 -16.95
C ARG A 83 4.72 3.50 -17.41
N ILE A 84 5.82 4.24 -17.55
CA ILE A 84 5.88 5.56 -18.17
C ILE A 84 6.62 5.38 -19.49
N LEU A 85 5.86 5.32 -20.58
CA LEU A 85 6.45 5.18 -21.92
C LEU A 85 7.26 6.44 -22.24
N THR A 86 8.55 6.26 -22.45
CA THR A 86 9.50 7.35 -22.72
C THR A 86 10.16 7.10 -24.08
N PRO A 87 9.91 7.95 -25.09
CA PRO A 87 10.61 7.88 -26.37
C PRO A 87 12.13 7.99 -26.16
N LEU A 88 12.93 7.27 -26.95
CA LEU A 88 14.39 7.26 -26.83
C LEU A 88 15.04 8.66 -26.84
N PRO A 89 14.57 9.65 -27.64
CA PRO A 89 15.11 11.00 -27.62
C PRO A 89 14.92 11.76 -26.29
N GLU A 90 13.91 11.38 -25.49
CA GLU A 90 13.65 11.98 -24.18
C GLU A 90 14.49 11.33 -23.07
N ILE A 91 15.06 10.16 -23.32
CA ILE A 91 15.94 9.46 -22.37
C ILE A 91 17.32 10.13 -22.38
N PRO A 92 17.87 10.53 -21.22
CA PRO A 92 19.21 11.11 -21.14
C PRO A 92 20.26 10.20 -21.77
N LYS A 93 21.15 10.78 -22.58
CA LYS A 93 22.26 10.03 -23.21
C LYS A 93 23.11 9.30 -22.18
N THR A 94 23.33 9.91 -21.01
CA THR A 94 24.05 9.31 -19.88
C THR A 94 23.41 8.00 -19.41
N LEU A 95 22.09 7.91 -19.36
CA LEU A 95 21.38 6.70 -18.95
C LEU A 95 21.47 5.62 -20.03
N THR A 96 21.25 6.01 -21.29
CA THR A 96 21.39 5.09 -22.42
C THR A 96 22.80 4.51 -22.50
N GLN A 97 23.83 5.35 -22.34
CA GLN A 97 25.23 4.95 -22.28
C GLN A 97 25.56 4.08 -21.06
N ALA A 98 24.98 4.35 -19.90
CA ALA A 98 25.17 3.53 -18.69
C ALA A 98 24.67 2.09 -18.89
N VAL A 99 23.49 1.94 -19.50
CA VAL A 99 22.94 0.62 -19.84
C VAL A 99 23.82 -0.08 -20.87
N ILE A 100 24.18 0.58 -21.97
CA ILE A 100 25.03 0.01 -23.03
C ILE A 100 26.38 -0.42 -22.46
N ALA A 101 27.08 0.43 -21.71
CA ALA A 101 28.40 0.12 -21.15
C ALA A 101 28.41 -1.11 -20.22
N THR A 102 27.28 -1.36 -19.56
CA THR A 102 27.13 -2.40 -18.53
C THR A 102 26.57 -3.70 -19.09
N GLU A 103 25.57 -3.63 -19.95
CA GLU A 103 24.84 -4.79 -20.46
C GLU A 103 25.36 -5.26 -21.81
N ASP A 104 25.75 -4.34 -22.71
CA ASP A 104 26.13 -4.68 -24.09
C ASP A 104 26.96 -3.56 -24.75
N ALA A 105 28.25 -3.47 -24.43
CA ALA A 105 29.11 -2.35 -24.84
C ALA A 105 29.26 -2.19 -26.37
N ARG A 106 28.98 -3.26 -27.13
CA ARG A 106 29.07 -3.28 -28.61
C ARG A 106 27.70 -3.44 -29.26
N PHE A 107 26.64 -3.04 -28.56
CA PHE A 107 25.26 -3.18 -29.00
C PHE A 107 25.02 -2.72 -30.45
N PHE A 108 25.64 -1.61 -30.87
CA PHE A 108 25.50 -1.07 -32.22
C PHE A 108 26.38 -1.77 -33.29
N GLU A 109 27.34 -2.61 -32.89
CA GLU A 109 28.31 -3.24 -33.80
C GLU A 109 27.90 -4.65 -34.26
N HIS A 110 26.98 -5.32 -33.56
CA HIS A 110 26.59 -6.70 -33.85
C HIS A 110 25.10 -6.84 -34.23
N PRO A 111 24.71 -7.85 -35.04
CA PRO A 111 23.32 -8.09 -35.43
C PRO A 111 22.57 -8.93 -34.36
N GLY A 112 22.39 -8.37 -33.16
CA GLY A 112 21.67 -9.01 -32.03
C GLY A 112 22.45 -10.03 -31.21
N LEU A 113 23.41 -10.73 -31.82
CA LEU A 113 24.27 -11.70 -31.15
C LEU A 113 25.73 -11.24 -31.17
N ASP A 114 26.32 -10.99 -30.00
CA ASP A 114 27.74 -10.66 -29.89
C ASP A 114 28.60 -11.93 -29.92
N PHE A 115 28.92 -12.43 -31.11
CA PHE A 115 29.75 -13.63 -31.28
C PHE A 115 31.15 -13.48 -30.69
N ILE A 116 31.77 -12.31 -30.84
CA ILE A 116 33.10 -12.05 -30.30
C ILE A 116 33.05 -12.01 -28.76
N GLY A 117 31.99 -11.44 -28.18
CA GLY A 117 31.79 -11.36 -26.73
C GLY A 117 31.46 -12.71 -26.13
N MET A 118 30.65 -13.52 -26.81
CA MET A 118 30.34 -14.89 -26.42
C MET A 118 31.60 -15.78 -26.42
N LEU A 119 32.45 -15.69 -27.46
CA LEU A 119 33.70 -16.43 -27.54
C LEU A 119 34.70 -15.99 -26.46
N ARG A 120 34.82 -14.68 -26.22
CA ARG A 120 35.65 -14.13 -25.15
C ARG A 120 35.20 -14.63 -23.78
N ALA A 121 33.91 -14.51 -23.47
CA ALA A 121 33.34 -14.97 -22.20
C ALA A 121 33.51 -16.49 -22.02
N ALA A 122 33.35 -17.28 -23.08
CA ALA A 122 33.60 -18.72 -23.04
C ALA A 122 35.07 -19.03 -22.70
N TRP A 123 36.03 -18.36 -23.35
CA TRP A 123 37.46 -18.51 -23.05
C TRP A 123 37.80 -18.10 -21.62
N THR A 124 37.29 -16.96 -21.16
CA THR A 124 37.49 -16.47 -19.78
C THR A 124 36.93 -17.46 -18.76
N ASN A 125 35.73 -17.99 -18.97
CA ASN A 125 35.08 -18.94 -18.05
C ASN A 125 35.80 -20.28 -18.00
N ILE A 126 36.34 -20.77 -19.12
CA ILE A 126 37.15 -21.99 -19.18
C ILE A 126 38.44 -21.81 -18.38
N ARG A 127 39.13 -20.67 -18.55
CA ARG A 127 40.37 -20.35 -17.82
C ARG A 127 40.16 -20.23 -16.29
N HIS A 128 38.96 -19.88 -15.85
CA HIS A 128 38.59 -19.75 -14.43
C HIS A 128 37.90 -21.02 -13.87
N GLY A 129 38.21 -22.20 -14.42
CA GLY A 129 37.73 -23.48 -13.89
C GLY A 129 36.25 -23.73 -14.10
N GLY A 130 35.66 -23.16 -15.16
CA GLY A 130 34.25 -23.36 -15.53
C GLY A 130 33.25 -22.51 -14.73
N ARG A 131 33.72 -21.66 -13.79
CA ARG A 131 32.84 -20.69 -13.10
C ARG A 131 32.45 -19.57 -14.06
N LYS A 132 31.16 -19.20 -14.08
CA LYS A 132 30.66 -18.04 -14.82
C LYS A 132 31.14 -16.75 -14.16
N VAL A 133 32.21 -16.16 -14.69
CA VAL A 133 32.76 -14.88 -14.25
C VAL A 133 32.22 -13.73 -15.09
N GLU A 134 32.01 -13.96 -16.40
CA GLU A 134 31.59 -12.94 -17.37
C GLU A 134 30.25 -13.29 -18.03
N GLY A 135 29.38 -12.30 -18.20
CA GLY A 135 28.07 -12.43 -18.85
C GLY A 135 28.19 -12.32 -20.36
N ALA A 136 27.43 -13.12 -21.11
CA ALA A 136 27.53 -13.20 -22.58
C ALA A 136 26.21 -12.87 -23.31
N SER A 137 25.21 -12.29 -22.61
CA SER A 137 23.88 -12.03 -23.19
C SER A 137 23.71 -10.56 -23.57
N THR A 138 23.27 -10.32 -24.81
CA THR A 138 23.08 -8.98 -25.39
C THR A 138 21.77 -8.33 -24.96
N ILE A 139 21.62 -7.02 -25.18
CA ILE A 139 20.36 -6.28 -24.89
C ILE A 139 19.18 -6.94 -25.61
N THR A 140 19.35 -7.29 -26.90
CA THR A 140 18.30 -7.93 -27.72
C THR A 140 17.92 -9.31 -27.19
N GLN A 141 18.90 -10.11 -26.73
CA GLN A 141 18.63 -11.39 -26.06
C GLN A 141 17.83 -11.22 -24.78
N GLN A 142 18.19 -10.22 -23.96
CA GLN A 142 17.47 -9.93 -22.73
C GLN A 142 16.04 -9.45 -23.01
N LEU A 143 15.84 -8.64 -24.07
CA LEU A 143 14.52 -8.19 -24.49
C LEU A 143 13.65 -9.34 -24.97
N ALA A 144 14.18 -10.21 -25.83
CA ALA A 144 13.50 -11.40 -26.32
C ALA A 144 13.05 -12.30 -25.16
N ARG A 145 13.91 -12.48 -24.16
CA ARG A 145 13.59 -13.22 -22.94
C ARG A 145 12.49 -12.54 -22.12
N ALA A 146 12.52 -11.22 -22.00
CA ALA A 146 11.55 -10.46 -21.19
C ALA A 146 10.15 -10.40 -21.81
N LEU A 147 10.04 -10.41 -23.14
CA LEU A 147 8.76 -10.26 -23.85
C LEU A 147 8.05 -11.59 -24.13
N PHE A 148 8.79 -12.65 -24.46
CA PHE A 148 8.20 -13.82 -25.13
C PHE A 148 8.47 -15.17 -24.45
N LEU A 149 9.37 -15.23 -23.46
CA LEU A 149 9.83 -16.49 -22.88
C LEU A 149 9.51 -16.57 -21.39
N SER A 150 9.26 -17.80 -20.91
CA SER A 150 9.08 -18.06 -19.48
C SER A 150 10.39 -17.94 -18.69
N SER A 151 10.27 -17.77 -17.37
CA SER A 151 11.40 -17.60 -16.46
C SER A 151 12.26 -18.87 -16.27
N GLU A 152 11.78 -20.04 -16.71
CA GLU A 152 12.42 -21.35 -16.53
C GLU A 152 13.78 -21.48 -17.23
N ARG A 153 14.80 -21.95 -16.51
CA ARG A 153 16.16 -22.08 -17.05
C ARG A 153 16.37 -23.39 -17.79
N SER A 154 16.05 -23.42 -19.09
CA SER A 154 16.35 -24.54 -19.98
C SER A 154 17.27 -24.17 -21.15
N TYR A 155 18.00 -25.15 -21.69
CA TYR A 155 18.79 -24.98 -22.92
C TYR A 155 17.88 -24.69 -24.11
N GLU A 156 16.72 -25.33 -24.15
CA GLU A 156 15.67 -25.10 -25.16
C GLU A 156 15.24 -23.62 -25.19
N ARG A 157 14.93 -23.05 -24.03
CA ARG A 157 14.62 -21.62 -23.91
C ARG A 157 15.77 -20.75 -24.41
N LYS A 158 17.02 -21.08 -24.08
CA LYS A 158 18.17 -20.27 -24.52
C LYS A 158 18.33 -20.31 -26.05
N ILE A 159 18.03 -21.43 -26.71
CA ILE A 159 18.03 -21.50 -28.17
C ILE A 159 16.90 -20.62 -28.74
N ARG A 160 15.68 -20.70 -28.18
CA ARG A 160 14.57 -19.81 -28.57
C ARG A 160 14.91 -18.33 -28.40
N GLU A 161 15.59 -17.97 -27.31
CA GLU A 161 16.07 -16.60 -27.04
C GLU A 161 17.02 -16.10 -28.13
N LEU A 162 17.98 -16.94 -28.57
CA LEU A 162 18.94 -16.59 -29.61
C LEU A 162 18.26 -16.39 -30.97
N VAL A 163 17.36 -17.31 -31.35
CA VAL A 163 16.62 -17.24 -32.62
C VAL A 163 15.71 -16.02 -32.64
N LEU A 164 15.02 -15.75 -31.53
CA LEU A 164 14.11 -14.63 -31.41
C LEU A 164 14.87 -13.30 -31.44
N ALA A 165 15.98 -13.18 -30.70
CA ALA A 165 16.82 -11.98 -30.74
C ALA A 165 17.33 -11.67 -32.16
N TYR A 166 17.74 -12.69 -32.92
CA TYR A 166 18.13 -12.51 -34.31
C TYR A 166 16.95 -12.02 -35.17
N LYS A 167 15.77 -12.65 -35.04
CA LYS A 167 14.57 -12.24 -35.78
C LYS A 167 14.15 -10.80 -35.45
N MET A 168 14.22 -10.39 -34.19
CA MET A 168 13.90 -9.03 -33.74
C MET A 168 14.79 -7.98 -34.44
N GLU A 169 16.08 -8.26 -34.62
CA GLU A 169 17.04 -7.35 -35.28
C GLU A 169 16.86 -7.28 -36.79
N VAL A 170 16.25 -8.30 -37.40
CA VAL A 170 15.90 -8.27 -38.83
C VAL A 170 14.69 -7.36 -39.07
N VAL A 171 13.76 -7.29 -38.12
CA VAL A 171 12.48 -6.56 -38.28
C VAL A 171 12.43 -5.22 -37.56
N SER A 172 13.40 -4.90 -36.70
CA SER A 172 13.44 -3.68 -35.90
C SER A 172 14.84 -3.07 -35.89
N GLY A 173 14.93 -1.74 -36.00
CA GLY A 173 16.20 -1.02 -35.90
C GLY A 173 16.77 -1.03 -34.47
N LYS A 174 18.08 -0.78 -34.35
CA LYS A 174 18.80 -0.75 -33.07
C LYS A 174 18.20 0.22 -32.05
N GLU A 175 17.82 1.41 -32.51
CA GLU A 175 17.20 2.42 -31.66
C GLU A 175 15.84 1.96 -31.13
N GLN A 176 15.00 1.33 -31.97
CA GLN A 176 13.72 0.77 -31.55
C GLN A 176 13.89 -0.35 -30.52
N ILE A 177 14.87 -1.24 -30.72
CA ILE A 177 15.18 -2.31 -29.77
C ILE A 177 15.61 -1.73 -28.43
N LEU A 178 16.48 -0.71 -28.45
CA LEU A 178 16.96 -0.05 -27.26
C LEU A 178 15.83 0.69 -26.52
N GLU A 179 14.99 1.43 -27.25
CA GLU A 179 13.81 2.09 -26.71
C GLU A 179 12.87 1.09 -26.03
N THR A 180 12.55 0.00 -26.73
CA THR A 180 11.67 -1.05 -26.22
C THR A 180 12.29 -1.72 -24.99
N TYR A 181 13.60 -1.99 -25.01
CA TYR A 181 14.33 -2.52 -23.86
C TYR A 181 14.24 -1.59 -22.64
N LEU A 182 14.55 -0.31 -22.83
CA LEU A 182 14.54 0.67 -21.76
C LEU A 182 13.13 0.89 -21.20
N ASN A 183 12.06 0.68 -21.98
CA ASN A 183 10.68 0.78 -21.51
C ASN A 183 10.08 -0.54 -20.99
N GLN A 184 10.69 -1.69 -21.28
CA GLN A 184 10.16 -3.01 -20.90
C GLN A 184 10.79 -3.56 -19.62
N ILE A 185 12.09 -3.35 -19.44
CA ILE A 185 12.85 -4.07 -18.41
C ILE A 185 12.44 -3.63 -17.01
N TYR A 186 12.44 -4.59 -16.08
CA TYR A 186 12.14 -4.34 -14.67
C TYR A 186 13.34 -3.71 -13.96
N PHE A 187 13.14 -2.54 -13.36
CA PHE A 187 14.15 -1.81 -12.58
C PHE A 187 13.96 -1.97 -11.06
N GLY A 188 13.01 -2.80 -10.60
CA GLY A 188 12.73 -2.96 -9.16
C GLY A 188 11.64 -2.02 -8.68
N GLN A 189 11.11 -2.24 -7.47
CA GLN A 189 10.05 -1.41 -6.87
C GLN A 189 8.77 -1.26 -7.72
N GLY A 190 8.39 -2.27 -8.49
CA GLY A 190 7.25 -2.20 -9.39
C GLY A 190 7.46 -1.27 -10.61
N ALA A 191 8.67 -0.73 -10.79
CA ALA A 191 9.02 0.12 -11.92
C ALA A 191 9.46 -0.72 -13.12
N TYR A 192 8.59 -0.78 -14.13
CA TYR A 192 8.90 -1.36 -15.43
C TYR A 192 9.13 -0.22 -16.41
N GLY A 193 10.33 -0.19 -16.97
CA GLY A 193 10.81 0.90 -17.81
C GLY A 193 11.54 2.02 -17.05
N VAL A 194 12.44 2.70 -17.75
CA VAL A 194 13.33 3.74 -17.19
C VAL A 194 12.58 4.98 -16.70
N GLY A 195 11.51 5.40 -17.38
CA GLY A 195 10.71 6.55 -16.96
C GLY A 195 10.06 6.30 -15.60
N SER A 196 9.46 5.12 -15.42
CA SER A 196 8.91 4.69 -14.14
C SER A 196 10.00 4.56 -13.07
N ALA A 197 11.19 4.11 -13.43
CA ALA A 197 12.30 3.97 -12.51
C ALA A 197 12.79 5.34 -12.01
N ALA A 198 12.93 6.34 -12.90
CA ALA A 198 13.29 7.71 -12.53
C ALA A 198 12.30 8.31 -11.52
N GLN A 199 11.00 8.16 -11.79
CA GLN A 199 9.96 8.63 -10.89
C GLN A 199 9.94 7.84 -9.57
N SER A 200 10.11 6.52 -9.61
CA SER A 200 9.98 5.67 -8.42
C SER A 200 11.19 5.77 -7.48
N TYR A 201 12.40 5.92 -8.02
CA TYR A 201 13.62 6.02 -7.22
C TYR A 201 13.99 7.45 -6.85
N PHE A 202 13.72 8.44 -7.69
CA PHE A 202 14.17 9.83 -7.47
C PHE A 202 13.03 10.86 -7.42
N GLY A 203 11.80 10.49 -7.80
CA GLY A 203 10.68 11.44 -7.86
C GLY A 203 10.84 12.51 -8.95
N LYS A 204 11.67 12.24 -9.96
CA LYS A 204 12.04 13.20 -11.01
C LYS A 204 11.53 12.77 -12.37
N ASP A 205 11.32 13.76 -13.23
CA ASP A 205 11.26 13.57 -14.67
C ASP A 205 12.59 12.97 -15.17
N ILE A 206 12.50 12.00 -16.09
CA ILE A 206 13.67 11.27 -16.58
C ILE A 206 14.72 12.17 -17.24
N ARG A 207 14.31 13.30 -17.84
CA ARG A 207 15.23 14.27 -18.48
C ARG A 207 16.12 14.99 -17.47
N GLY A 208 15.71 15.01 -16.19
CA GLY A 208 16.42 15.66 -15.09
C GLY A 208 17.40 14.76 -14.34
N LEU A 209 17.68 13.55 -14.82
CA LEU A 209 18.60 12.62 -14.15
C LEU A 209 20.06 13.07 -14.29
N THR A 210 20.81 12.98 -13.19
CA THR A 210 22.26 13.22 -13.20
C THR A 210 23.02 12.01 -13.76
N LEU A 211 24.32 12.16 -14.02
CA LEU A 211 25.19 11.05 -14.41
C LEU A 211 25.22 9.96 -13.32
N ALA A 212 25.27 10.37 -12.05
CA ALA A 212 25.26 9.45 -10.92
C ALA A 212 23.95 8.65 -10.86
N GLU A 213 22.80 9.32 -11.01
CA GLU A 213 21.47 8.69 -11.02
C GLU A 213 21.29 7.77 -12.23
N SER A 214 21.79 8.20 -13.40
CA SER A 214 21.81 7.42 -14.64
C SER A 214 22.61 6.12 -14.50
N ALA A 215 23.80 6.20 -13.92
CA ALA A 215 24.65 5.04 -13.67
C ALA A 215 24.03 4.08 -12.64
N PHE A 216 23.32 4.62 -11.65
CA PHE A 216 22.58 3.80 -10.70
C PHE A 216 21.47 3.01 -11.40
N LEU A 217 20.59 3.68 -12.17
CA LEU A 217 19.51 3.02 -12.89
C LEU A 217 20.04 2.00 -13.92
N GLY A 218 21.10 2.34 -14.66
CA GLY A 218 21.73 1.43 -15.62
C GLY A 218 22.33 0.17 -14.99
N GLY A 219 22.60 0.18 -13.68
CA GLY A 219 23.11 -0.98 -12.95
C GLY A 219 22.04 -1.97 -12.47
N LEU A 220 20.76 -1.57 -12.46
CA LEU A 220 19.65 -2.32 -11.88
C LEU A 220 19.20 -3.55 -12.70
N PRO A 221 19.09 -3.51 -14.05
CA PRO A 221 18.54 -4.61 -14.87
C PRO A 221 19.08 -6.00 -14.54
N LYS A 222 20.38 -6.10 -14.24
CA LYS A 222 21.04 -7.36 -13.89
C LYS A 222 20.42 -8.06 -12.67
N SER A 223 20.08 -7.31 -11.62
CA SER A 223 19.51 -7.86 -10.37
C SER A 223 18.80 -6.77 -9.56
N PRO A 224 17.59 -6.34 -9.96
CA PRO A 224 16.94 -5.16 -9.38
C PRO A 224 16.72 -5.24 -7.87
N SER A 225 16.25 -6.39 -7.37
CA SER A 225 15.98 -6.58 -5.94
C SER A 225 17.24 -6.56 -5.07
N ARG A 226 18.38 -7.06 -5.59
CA ARG A 226 19.66 -7.14 -4.86
C ARG A 226 20.34 -5.77 -4.75
N PHE A 227 20.12 -4.91 -5.75
CA PHE A 227 20.68 -3.57 -5.82
C PHE A 227 19.67 -2.48 -5.42
N SER A 228 18.63 -2.86 -4.67
CA SER A 228 17.67 -1.92 -4.11
C SER A 228 18.32 -1.07 -3.01
N PRO A 229 18.27 0.27 -3.10
CA PRO A 229 18.87 1.17 -2.12
C PRO A 229 18.08 1.23 -0.80
N PHE A 230 16.84 0.73 -0.81
CA PHE A 230 15.96 0.71 0.37
C PHE A 230 16.24 -0.47 1.30
N SER A 231 16.76 -1.57 0.76
CA SER A 231 17.11 -2.77 1.54
C SER A 231 18.63 -2.92 1.70
N ALA A 232 19.43 -2.50 0.72
CA ALA A 232 20.88 -2.72 0.71
C ALA A 232 21.63 -1.57 0.01
N TYR A 233 21.67 -0.41 0.66
CA TYR A 233 22.33 0.81 0.12
C TYR A 233 23.79 0.58 -0.30
N GLU A 234 24.60 -0.09 0.53
CA GLU A 234 26.01 -0.37 0.22
C GLU A 234 26.19 -1.19 -1.07
N SER A 235 25.31 -2.17 -1.31
CA SER A 235 25.35 -2.99 -2.53
C SER A 235 24.91 -2.18 -3.75
N ALA A 236 23.91 -1.32 -3.58
CA ALA A 236 23.44 -0.40 -4.61
C ALA A 236 24.54 0.60 -5.02
N LYS A 237 25.26 1.19 -4.05
CA LYS A 237 26.35 2.14 -4.28
C LYS A 237 27.53 1.49 -5.00
N LYS A 238 27.99 0.32 -4.55
CA LYS A 238 29.04 -0.44 -5.25
C LYS A 238 28.66 -0.81 -6.68
N ARG A 239 27.38 -1.10 -6.92
CA ARG A 239 26.88 -1.40 -8.27
C ARG A 239 26.92 -0.16 -9.16
N GLN A 240 26.51 1.00 -8.65
CA GLN A 240 26.62 2.29 -9.35
C GLN A 240 28.08 2.60 -9.72
N GLU A 241 29.02 2.46 -8.78
CA GLU A 241 30.45 2.70 -9.02
C GLU A 241 31.01 1.79 -10.11
N HIS A 242 30.59 0.53 -10.13
CA HIS A 242 30.98 -0.41 -11.18
C HIS A 242 30.45 0.02 -12.56
N VAL A 243 29.21 0.51 -12.64
CA VAL A 243 28.65 1.05 -13.90
C VAL A 243 29.47 2.26 -14.37
N LEU A 244 29.79 3.19 -13.48
CA LEU A 244 30.61 4.36 -13.81
C LEU A 244 32.00 3.95 -14.30
N ALA A 245 32.66 2.97 -13.65
CA ALA A 245 33.94 2.45 -14.12
C ALA A 245 33.83 1.83 -15.52
N ARG A 246 32.75 1.08 -15.80
CA ARG A 246 32.51 0.52 -17.14
C ARG A 246 32.27 1.59 -18.19
N MET A 247 31.56 2.67 -17.85
CA MET A 247 31.36 3.82 -18.74
C MET A 247 32.67 4.53 -19.08
N GLU A 248 33.60 4.64 -18.12
CA GLU A 248 34.94 5.18 -18.36
C GLU A 248 35.76 4.25 -19.27
N GLU A 249 35.77 2.94 -18.99
CA GLU A 249 36.54 1.95 -19.76
C GLU A 249 36.15 1.88 -21.24
N VAL A 250 34.88 2.12 -21.57
CA VAL A 250 34.39 2.17 -22.95
C VAL A 250 34.46 3.59 -23.56
N GLY A 251 34.90 4.58 -22.80
CA GLY A 251 35.12 5.96 -23.26
C GLY A 251 33.88 6.85 -23.30
N PHE A 252 32.80 6.52 -22.59
CA PHE A 252 31.60 7.37 -22.52
C PHE A 252 31.72 8.52 -21.53
N ILE A 253 32.57 8.39 -20.52
CA ILE A 253 32.86 9.44 -19.54
C ILE A 253 34.35 9.53 -19.27
N THR A 254 34.79 10.68 -18.76
CA THR A 254 36.16 10.92 -18.30
C THR A 254 36.36 10.46 -16.85
N ALA A 255 37.62 10.26 -16.45
CA ALA A 255 37.96 9.96 -15.06
C ALA A 255 37.46 11.04 -14.07
N ALA A 256 37.50 12.32 -14.48
CA ALA A 256 37.02 13.43 -13.66
C ALA A 256 35.49 13.38 -13.44
N GLU A 257 34.71 13.08 -14.49
CA GLU A 257 33.27 12.92 -14.39
C GLU A 257 32.88 11.71 -13.55
N ARG A 258 33.61 10.59 -13.69
CA ARG A 258 33.44 9.41 -12.84
C ARG A 258 33.63 9.78 -11.37
N GLU A 259 34.73 10.42 -11.01
CA GLU A 259 34.99 10.81 -9.62
C GLU A 259 33.92 11.75 -9.07
N ALA A 260 33.47 12.71 -9.86
CA ALA A 260 32.40 13.62 -9.47
C ALA A 260 31.08 12.84 -9.20
N ALA A 261 30.69 11.94 -10.10
CA ALA A 261 29.49 11.13 -9.98
C ALA A 261 29.54 10.12 -8.81
N VAL A 262 30.72 9.58 -8.48
CA VAL A 262 30.89 8.70 -7.31
C VAL A 262 30.68 9.48 -6.01
N ARG A 263 31.16 10.73 -5.92
CA ARG A 263 31.00 11.59 -4.74
C ARG A 263 29.59 12.15 -4.57
N GLU A 264 28.75 12.11 -5.60
CA GLU A 264 27.36 12.57 -5.53
C GLU A 264 26.52 11.72 -4.57
N THR A 265 25.80 12.39 -3.67
CA THR A 265 24.85 11.73 -2.75
C THR A 265 23.51 11.55 -3.44
N LEU A 266 23.10 10.30 -3.62
CA LEU A 266 21.82 9.94 -4.25
C LEU A 266 20.66 10.07 -3.26
N ASN A 267 19.74 10.99 -3.55
CA ASN A 267 18.53 11.20 -2.76
C ASN A 267 17.39 10.31 -3.27
N PHE A 268 17.21 9.14 -2.64
CA PHE A 268 16.15 8.21 -3.03
C PHE A 268 14.80 8.58 -2.43
N HIS A 269 13.77 8.62 -3.27
CA HIS A 269 12.36 8.77 -2.90
C HIS A 269 11.77 7.40 -2.52
N ARG A 270 11.11 7.25 -1.37
CA ARG A 270 10.44 5.99 -1.03
C ARG A 270 9.07 5.93 -1.70
N PRO A 271 8.74 4.87 -2.48
CA PRO A 271 7.38 4.63 -2.94
C PRO A 271 6.44 4.48 -1.74
N GLY A 272 5.30 5.18 -1.75
CA GLY A 272 4.22 5.00 -0.75
C GLY A 272 4.01 6.15 0.26
N SER A 273 4.67 7.30 0.12
CA SER A 273 4.55 8.39 1.10
C SER A 273 3.32 9.30 0.94
N GLU A 274 2.50 9.18 -0.12
CA GLU A 274 1.35 10.06 -0.33
C GLU A 274 0.17 9.32 -1.00
N HIS A 275 -0.37 8.27 -0.37
CA HIS A 275 -1.72 7.82 -0.73
C HIS A 275 -2.72 8.57 0.14
N LEU A 276 -3.44 9.51 -0.46
CA LEU A 276 -4.56 10.17 0.22
C LEU A 276 -5.64 9.11 0.49
N ALA A 277 -6.16 9.04 1.73
CA ALA A 277 -7.24 8.12 2.11
C ALA A 277 -6.96 6.62 1.85
N PRO A 278 -5.88 6.03 2.38
CA PRO A 278 -5.45 4.68 2.00
C PRO A 278 -6.51 3.60 2.27
N TYR A 279 -7.23 3.69 3.40
CA TYR A 279 -8.34 2.79 3.71
C TYR A 279 -9.51 2.88 2.72
N PHE A 280 -9.83 4.08 2.24
CA PHE A 280 -10.88 4.30 1.25
C PHE A 280 -10.48 3.78 -0.12
N VAL A 281 -9.25 4.05 -0.55
CA VAL A 281 -8.70 3.56 -1.83
C VAL A 281 -8.67 2.04 -1.85
N GLU A 282 -8.24 1.40 -0.76
CA GLU A 282 -8.28 -0.06 -0.62
C GLU A 282 -9.72 -0.61 -0.66
N TYR A 283 -10.67 0.05 0.01
CA TYR A 283 -12.08 -0.31 -0.06
C TYR A 283 -12.62 -0.24 -1.50
N VAL A 284 -12.33 0.84 -2.24
CA VAL A 284 -12.68 0.99 -3.66
C VAL A 284 -12.04 -0.11 -4.51
N ARG A 285 -10.77 -0.46 -4.26
CA ARG A 285 -10.08 -1.54 -4.98
C ARG A 285 -10.83 -2.86 -4.84
N GLN A 286 -11.25 -3.21 -3.62
CA GLN A 286 -11.98 -4.45 -3.34
C GLN A 286 -13.34 -4.48 -4.06
N LEU A 287 -14.08 -3.37 -4.05
CA LEU A 287 -15.35 -3.24 -4.80
C LEU A 287 -15.15 -3.46 -6.30
N LEU A 288 -14.12 -2.83 -6.89
CA LEU A 288 -13.83 -2.97 -8.31
C LEU A 288 -13.33 -4.37 -8.67
N MET A 289 -12.53 -5.01 -7.80
CA MET A 289 -12.08 -6.38 -8.02
C MET A 289 -13.24 -7.37 -8.03
N ALA A 290 -14.18 -7.22 -7.09
CA ALA A 290 -15.37 -8.06 -7.04
C ALA A 290 -16.24 -7.93 -8.31
N LYS A 291 -16.27 -6.74 -8.92
CA LYS A 291 -17.13 -6.44 -10.07
C LYS A 291 -16.49 -6.67 -11.43
N TYR A 292 -15.26 -6.18 -11.64
CA TYR A 292 -14.57 -6.18 -12.93
C TYR A 292 -13.46 -7.23 -13.04
N GLY A 293 -13.08 -7.86 -11.92
CA GLY A 293 -11.97 -8.79 -11.86
C GLY A 293 -10.59 -8.11 -11.87
N GLU A 294 -9.59 -8.86 -11.44
CA GLU A 294 -8.22 -8.37 -11.26
C GLU A 294 -7.60 -7.78 -12.55
N SER A 295 -7.77 -8.47 -13.68
CA SER A 295 -7.15 -8.04 -14.95
C SER A 295 -7.60 -6.64 -15.38
N MET A 296 -8.90 -6.35 -15.33
CA MET A 296 -9.42 -5.03 -15.70
C MET A 296 -8.97 -3.95 -14.72
N VAL A 297 -8.99 -4.23 -13.41
CA VAL A 297 -8.58 -3.27 -12.38
C VAL A 297 -7.11 -2.89 -12.52
N TYR A 298 -6.22 -3.84 -12.80
CA TYR A 298 -4.79 -3.59 -12.79
C TYR A 298 -4.14 -3.34 -14.16
N LYS A 299 -4.82 -3.67 -15.26
CA LYS A 299 -4.29 -3.55 -16.63
C LYS A 299 -5.20 -2.75 -17.58
N GLY A 300 -6.46 -2.55 -17.22
CA GLY A 300 -7.48 -1.95 -18.09
C GLY A 300 -7.42 -0.43 -18.21
N GLY A 301 -6.63 0.26 -17.38
CA GLY A 301 -6.50 1.71 -17.43
C GLY A 301 -7.79 2.46 -17.08
N LEU A 302 -8.54 1.96 -16.10
CA LEU A 302 -9.83 2.53 -15.73
C LEU A 302 -9.66 3.93 -15.11
N GLN A 303 -10.65 4.80 -15.32
CA GLN A 303 -10.79 6.06 -14.60
C GLN A 303 -11.96 5.93 -13.63
N ILE A 304 -11.65 5.92 -12.34
CA ILE A 304 -12.62 5.71 -11.26
C ILE A 304 -12.91 7.05 -10.59
N TYR A 305 -14.15 7.52 -10.66
CA TYR A 305 -14.58 8.73 -9.96
C TYR A 305 -15.34 8.33 -8.70
N THR A 306 -14.87 8.79 -7.54
CA THR A 306 -15.39 8.38 -6.23
C THR A 306 -16.22 9.48 -5.57
N THR A 307 -16.77 9.17 -4.40
CA THR A 307 -17.52 10.11 -3.54
C THR A 307 -16.67 10.81 -2.48
N LEU A 308 -15.40 10.43 -2.36
CA LEU A 308 -14.49 10.96 -1.35
C LEU A 308 -14.30 12.46 -1.52
N ASN A 309 -14.53 13.20 -0.44
CA ASN A 309 -14.21 14.61 -0.37
C ASN A 309 -12.86 14.79 0.33
N VAL A 310 -11.88 15.34 -0.37
CA VAL A 310 -10.48 15.43 0.09
C VAL A 310 -10.35 16.24 1.38
N GLU A 311 -11.08 17.35 1.50
CA GLU A 311 -11.01 18.22 2.68
C GLU A 311 -11.68 17.58 3.91
N MET A 312 -12.83 16.93 3.72
CA MET A 312 -13.47 16.15 4.78
C MET A 312 -12.60 14.98 5.22
N GLN A 313 -11.91 14.31 4.29
CA GLN A 313 -11.01 13.22 4.61
C GLN A 313 -9.82 13.69 5.47
N LYS A 314 -9.16 14.79 5.10
CA LYS A 314 -8.06 15.36 5.88
C LYS A 314 -8.52 15.76 7.29
N ALA A 315 -9.70 16.37 7.39
CA ALA A 315 -10.30 16.73 8.67
C ALA A 315 -10.61 15.48 9.52
N ALA A 316 -11.16 14.43 8.90
CA ALA A 316 -11.45 13.15 9.55
C ALA A 316 -10.18 12.45 10.05
N GLU A 317 -9.14 12.35 9.22
CA GLU A 317 -7.83 11.78 9.60
C GLU A 317 -7.20 12.58 10.75
N SER A 318 -7.20 13.91 10.66
CA SER A 318 -6.65 14.77 11.71
C SER A 318 -7.41 14.62 13.03
N ALA A 319 -8.75 14.67 12.99
CA ALA A 319 -9.59 14.52 14.17
C ALA A 319 -9.44 13.13 14.80
N PHE A 320 -9.40 12.08 13.97
CA PHE A 320 -9.22 10.71 14.42
C PHE A 320 -7.85 10.50 15.07
N LEU A 321 -6.76 10.90 14.39
CA LEU A 321 -5.40 10.75 14.91
C LEU A 321 -5.21 11.51 16.22
N ASN A 322 -5.72 12.73 16.31
CA ASN A 322 -5.66 13.51 17.55
C ASN A 322 -6.49 12.87 18.66
N GLY A 323 -7.73 12.45 18.37
CA GLY A 323 -8.62 11.82 19.35
C GLY A 323 -8.07 10.51 19.90
N VAL A 324 -7.49 9.66 19.06
CA VAL A 324 -6.86 8.39 19.48
C VAL A 324 -5.61 8.64 20.31
N ARG A 325 -4.78 9.63 19.96
CA ARG A 325 -3.61 10.02 20.76
C ARG A 325 -4.01 10.60 22.12
N GLU A 326 -5.01 11.47 22.16
CA GLU A 326 -5.52 12.01 23.40
C GLU A 326 -6.10 10.93 24.30
N LEU A 327 -6.85 9.99 23.74
CA LEU A 327 -7.37 8.84 24.48
C LEU A 327 -6.24 7.99 25.06
N ASP A 328 -5.25 7.61 24.25
CA ASP A 328 -4.10 6.82 24.69
C ASP A 328 -3.31 7.54 25.81
N LYS A 329 -3.15 8.86 25.72
CA LYS A 329 -2.52 9.66 26.78
C LYS A 329 -3.36 9.71 28.07
N ARG A 330 -4.70 9.74 27.96
CA ARG A 330 -5.60 9.68 29.14
C ARG A 330 -5.53 8.32 29.84
N GLU A 331 -5.38 7.23 29.08
CA GLU A 331 -5.23 5.88 29.63
C GLU A 331 -3.92 5.75 30.42
N GLY A 332 -2.85 6.37 29.94
CA GLY A 332 -1.61 6.57 30.68
C GLY A 332 -0.36 6.19 29.90
N TRP A 333 0.79 6.55 30.46
CA TRP A 333 2.09 6.32 29.85
C TRP A 333 2.62 4.92 30.16
N ARG A 334 3.16 4.25 29.14
CA ARG A 334 3.65 2.86 29.21
C ARG A 334 5.14 2.75 29.54
N GLY A 335 5.83 3.87 29.71
CA GLY A 335 7.27 3.91 29.97
C GLY A 335 8.11 4.16 28.72
N PRO A 336 9.45 4.19 28.87
CA PRO A 336 10.36 4.33 27.73
C PRO A 336 10.32 3.09 26.83
N ARG A 337 10.58 3.27 25.53
CA ARG A 337 10.61 2.19 24.54
C ARG A 337 11.70 1.16 24.83
N ARG A 338 12.87 1.65 25.26
CA ARG A 338 14.07 0.88 25.59
C ARG A 338 15.05 1.78 26.36
N THR A 339 16.12 1.20 26.91
CA THR A 339 17.25 1.94 27.49
C THR A 339 18.52 1.60 26.71
N VAL A 340 19.35 2.59 26.42
CA VAL A 340 20.68 2.44 25.80
C VAL A 340 21.78 2.81 26.78
N ASP A 341 22.97 2.23 26.57
CA ASP A 341 24.18 2.69 27.23
C ASP A 341 24.72 3.94 26.52
N LEU A 342 24.76 5.06 27.24
CA LEU A 342 25.25 6.34 26.73
C LEU A 342 26.75 6.33 26.41
N ALA A 343 27.52 5.41 27.01
CA ALA A 343 28.96 5.32 26.74
C ALA A 343 29.27 4.78 25.34
N THR A 344 28.39 3.93 24.80
CA THR A 344 28.54 3.32 23.47
C THR A 344 27.63 3.94 22.41
N PHE A 345 26.67 4.76 22.83
CA PHE A 345 25.64 5.33 21.96
C PHE A 345 26.22 6.31 20.94
N GLN A 346 26.05 6.02 19.65
CA GLN A 346 26.33 6.99 18.59
C GLN A 346 25.04 7.70 18.13
N PRO A 347 25.01 9.04 18.05
CA PRO A 347 23.83 9.79 17.59
C PRO A 347 23.28 9.37 16.21
N SER A 348 24.14 8.80 15.36
CA SER A 348 23.77 8.23 14.06
C SER A 348 22.82 7.02 14.16
N GLU A 349 22.82 6.29 15.29
CA GLU A 349 21.94 5.12 15.50
C GLU A 349 20.46 5.49 15.59
N LEU A 350 20.13 6.75 15.90
CA LEU A 350 18.75 7.27 15.88
C LEU A 350 18.32 7.78 14.50
N SER A 351 19.23 7.84 13.52
CA SER A 351 18.97 8.55 12.26
C SER A 351 18.51 7.63 11.13
N SER A 352 17.22 7.68 10.84
CA SER A 352 16.69 7.33 9.52
C SER A 352 16.70 8.58 8.62
N ARG A 353 17.90 9.00 8.19
CA ARG A 353 18.18 10.22 7.39
C ARG A 353 17.85 11.53 8.13
N ASP A 354 18.57 12.61 7.78
CA ASP A 354 18.44 13.95 8.36
C ASP A 354 16.98 14.35 8.60
N PRO A 355 16.47 14.30 9.84
CA PRO A 355 15.13 14.81 10.10
C PRO A 355 15.26 16.33 10.06
N LEU A 356 14.71 16.95 9.01
CA LEU A 356 14.34 18.35 9.09
C LEU A 356 13.33 18.47 10.24
N LEU A 357 13.82 18.78 11.45
CA LEU A 357 13.00 18.93 12.64
C LEU A 357 12.06 20.11 12.42
N LYS A 358 10.82 19.82 12.04
CA LYS A 358 9.74 20.79 11.88
C LYS A 358 8.73 20.59 13.02
N PRO A 359 8.03 21.64 13.46
CA PRO A 359 6.89 21.49 14.36
C PRO A 359 5.93 20.40 13.85
N GLY A 360 5.51 19.49 14.73
CA GLY A 360 4.70 18.32 14.40
C GLY A 360 5.48 17.06 14.00
N TYR A 361 6.82 17.13 13.86
CA TYR A 361 7.65 15.94 13.69
C TYR A 361 7.48 14.99 14.87
N LEU A 362 7.28 13.70 14.59
CA LEU A 362 7.28 12.61 15.56
C LEU A 362 8.51 11.73 15.33
N GLY A 363 9.19 11.34 16.39
CA GLY A 363 10.36 10.47 16.31
C GLY A 363 10.78 9.92 17.66
N GLU A 364 11.94 9.26 17.67
CA GLU A 364 12.58 8.79 18.90
C GLU A 364 13.65 9.79 19.37
N GLY A 365 13.82 9.88 20.68
CA GLY A 365 14.90 10.63 21.30
C GLY A 365 15.48 9.89 22.51
N VAL A 366 16.77 10.09 22.76
CA VAL A 366 17.48 9.50 23.92
C VAL A 366 17.66 10.55 25.00
N VAL A 367 17.22 10.26 26.22
CA VAL A 367 17.43 11.13 27.38
C VAL A 367 18.92 11.15 27.73
N LEU A 368 19.55 12.33 27.67
CA LEU A 368 20.96 12.51 27.98
C LEU A 368 21.18 12.84 29.46
N LYS A 369 20.38 13.78 29.98
CA LYS A 369 20.49 14.23 31.37
C LYS A 369 19.18 14.79 31.90
N VAL A 370 19.04 14.75 33.22
CA VAL A 370 17.94 15.35 33.96
C VAL A 370 18.39 16.71 34.51
N ALA A 371 17.79 17.79 34.04
CA ALA A 371 18.07 19.14 34.53
C ALA A 371 17.09 19.54 35.65
N LYS A 372 17.07 20.82 36.02
CA LYS A 372 16.22 21.33 37.12
C LYS A 372 14.72 21.23 36.79
N ASP A 373 14.34 21.56 35.57
CA ASP A 373 12.96 21.76 35.10
C ASP A 373 12.65 21.05 33.76
N HIS A 374 13.59 20.27 33.23
CA HIS A 374 13.45 19.57 31.95
C HIS A 374 14.38 18.35 31.86
N TYR A 375 14.12 17.51 30.86
CA TYR A 375 15.08 16.54 30.32
C TYR A 375 15.77 17.13 29.09
N LEU A 376 17.08 16.89 28.97
CA LEU A 376 17.80 17.12 27.71
C LEU A 376 17.77 15.80 26.91
N VAL A 377 17.28 15.86 25.68
CA VAL A 377 17.03 14.70 24.83
C VAL A 377 17.80 14.87 23.53
N GLN A 378 18.54 13.85 23.11
CA GLN A 378 19.18 13.80 21.80
C GLN A 378 18.16 13.34 20.75
N VAL A 379 18.01 14.11 19.68
CA VAL A 379 17.15 13.80 18.53
C VAL A 379 17.99 13.96 17.25
N GLY A 380 18.40 12.84 16.66
CA GLY A 380 19.37 12.85 15.56
C GLY A 380 20.66 13.58 15.97
N PRO A 381 21.14 14.59 15.21
CA PRO A 381 22.33 15.36 15.57
C PRO A 381 22.05 16.47 16.61
N PHE A 382 20.79 16.76 16.94
CA PHE A 382 20.42 17.90 17.78
C PHE A 382 20.18 17.48 19.23
N SER A 383 20.56 18.34 20.17
CA SER A 383 20.08 18.27 21.55
C SER A 383 18.86 19.18 21.73
N ALA A 384 17.80 18.64 22.31
CA ALA A 384 16.50 19.27 22.43
C ALA A 384 15.97 19.19 23.87
N ARG A 385 15.05 20.09 24.21
CA ARG A 385 14.51 20.24 25.58
C ARG A 385 13.11 19.69 25.69
N LEU A 386 12.89 18.75 26.61
CA LEU A 386 11.58 18.24 27.01
C LEU A 386 11.23 18.78 28.41
N ALA A 387 10.36 19.79 28.49
CA ALA A 387 9.92 20.35 29.76
C ALA A 387 8.99 19.38 30.51
N PHE A 388 8.98 19.43 31.85
CA PHE A 388 8.12 18.55 32.64
C PHE A 388 6.62 18.79 32.36
N ASP A 389 6.21 20.03 32.08
CA ASP A 389 4.81 20.32 31.73
C ASP A 389 4.38 19.64 30.41
N ASP A 390 5.31 19.50 29.47
CA ASP A 390 5.08 18.85 28.17
C ASP A 390 5.06 17.31 28.23
N MET A 391 5.18 16.75 29.44
CA MET A 391 5.03 15.34 29.76
C MET A 391 4.10 15.11 30.97
N ALA A 392 3.31 16.11 31.36
CA ALA A 392 2.46 16.05 32.56
C ALA A 392 1.43 14.90 32.53
N TRP A 393 1.00 14.48 31.33
CA TRP A 393 0.08 13.35 31.16
C TRP A 393 0.72 12.01 31.59
N ALA A 394 2.04 11.90 31.54
CA ALA A 394 2.77 10.69 31.92
C ALA A 394 2.92 10.49 33.45
N LYS A 395 2.32 11.38 34.26
CA LYS A 395 2.13 11.13 35.70
C LYS A 395 1.34 9.84 35.93
N ARG A 396 0.37 9.54 35.06
CA ARG A 396 -0.37 8.28 35.08
C ARG A 396 0.44 7.23 34.32
N ILE A 397 0.92 6.21 35.02
CA ILE A 397 1.75 5.13 34.46
C ILE A 397 0.92 3.86 34.41
N LEU A 398 0.80 3.26 33.24
CA LEU A 398 0.16 1.96 33.06
C LEU A 398 1.09 0.83 33.52
N LYS A 399 0.54 -0.12 34.28
CA LYS A 399 1.23 -1.30 34.81
C LYS A 399 0.68 -2.63 34.30
N GLY A 400 -0.47 -2.59 33.64
CA GLY A 400 -1.16 -3.77 33.13
C GLY A 400 -2.04 -3.43 31.94
N PRO A 401 -2.79 -4.43 31.44
CA PRO A 401 -3.62 -4.30 30.25
C PRO A 401 -4.91 -3.50 30.48
N ASP A 402 -5.44 -3.42 31.71
CA ASP A 402 -6.67 -2.69 31.98
C ASP A 402 -6.35 -1.25 32.43
N PRO A 403 -6.56 -0.24 31.58
CA PRO A 403 -6.23 1.13 31.92
C PRO A 403 -7.11 1.70 33.03
N THR A 404 -8.21 1.05 33.41
CA THR A 404 -9.13 1.55 34.45
C THR A 404 -8.66 1.21 35.86
N VAL A 405 -7.92 0.11 36.03
CA VAL A 405 -7.44 -0.38 37.34
C VAL A 405 -5.92 -0.51 37.42
N ASP A 406 -5.24 -0.81 36.30
CA ASP A 406 -3.82 -1.13 36.28
C ASP A 406 -2.94 0.10 36.05
N PHE A 407 -3.09 1.12 36.89
CA PHE A 407 -2.29 2.34 36.81
C PHE A 407 -1.75 2.80 38.16
N VAL A 408 -0.60 3.48 38.12
CA VAL A 408 0.00 4.17 39.27
C VAL A 408 0.17 5.64 38.91
N VAL A 409 -0.11 6.53 39.86
CA VAL A 409 0.13 7.97 39.68
C VAL A 409 1.46 8.34 40.34
N ASN A 410 2.43 8.76 39.53
CA ASN A 410 3.67 9.35 40.01
C ASN A 410 3.67 10.87 39.77
N PRO A 411 3.51 11.71 40.80
CA PRO A 411 3.51 13.16 40.63
C PRO A 411 4.90 13.74 40.31
N ASN A 412 5.97 13.00 40.64
CA ASN A 412 7.34 13.46 40.44
C ASN A 412 7.87 13.11 39.04
N LEU A 413 7.60 14.00 38.09
CA LEU A 413 8.03 13.84 36.69
C LEU A 413 9.56 13.82 36.52
N LYS A 414 10.33 14.35 37.47
CA LYS A 414 11.79 14.39 37.43
C LYS A 414 12.44 13.01 37.63
N SER A 415 11.75 12.09 38.29
CA SER A 415 12.23 10.72 38.51
C SER A 415 11.63 9.72 37.50
N LEU A 416 10.89 10.22 36.51
CA LEU A 416 10.13 9.37 35.60
C LEU A 416 11.00 8.72 34.52
N LEU A 417 12.04 9.43 34.09
CA LEU A 417 13.01 8.99 33.08
C LEU A 417 14.42 9.04 33.65
N LYS A 418 15.30 8.17 33.16
CA LYS A 418 16.73 8.17 33.46
C LYS A 418 17.56 8.43 32.21
N PRO A 419 18.81 8.94 32.34
CA PRO A 419 19.76 8.98 31.24
C PRO A 419 19.87 7.60 30.55
N GLY A 420 19.86 7.60 29.22
CA GLY A 420 19.84 6.40 28.39
C GLY A 420 18.44 5.93 27.98
N ASP A 421 17.36 6.43 28.58
CA ASP A 421 16.01 6.05 28.14
C ASP A 421 15.69 6.59 26.76
N VAL A 422 15.13 5.73 25.91
CA VAL A 422 14.63 6.07 24.58
C VAL A 422 13.14 6.28 24.67
N ILE A 423 12.70 7.47 24.27
CA ILE A 423 11.32 7.91 24.35
C ILE A 423 10.83 8.37 22.98
N GLU A 424 9.52 8.27 22.78
CA GLU A 424 8.86 8.91 21.65
C GLU A 424 8.64 10.39 21.94
N ILE A 425 8.97 11.23 20.98
CA ILE A 425 8.93 12.69 21.11
C ILE A 425 8.19 13.32 19.94
N GLY A 426 7.59 14.47 20.21
CA GLY A 426 7.03 15.37 19.22
C GLY A 426 7.77 16.71 19.25
N VAL A 427 8.06 17.31 18.10
CA VAL A 427 8.61 18.67 18.05
C VAL A 427 7.46 19.66 18.23
N LYS A 428 7.41 20.35 19.37
CA LYS A 428 6.39 21.35 19.68
C LYS A 428 6.65 22.65 18.94
N ARG A 429 7.87 23.17 19.05
CA ARG A 429 8.31 24.40 18.38
C ARG A 429 9.83 24.51 18.31
N LEU A 430 10.29 25.25 17.32
CA LEU A 430 11.67 25.69 17.20
C LEU A 430 11.78 27.08 17.84
N THR A 431 12.75 27.28 18.72
CA THR A 431 13.02 28.56 19.38
C THR A 431 14.46 28.99 19.10
N LYS A 432 14.77 30.28 19.34
CA LYS A 432 16.15 30.79 19.24
C LYS A 432 17.11 30.02 20.17
N ASP A 433 16.59 29.49 21.27
CA ASP A 433 17.33 28.77 22.30
C ASP A 433 17.37 27.25 22.09
N GLY A 434 16.84 26.75 20.96
CA GLY A 434 16.84 25.33 20.59
C GLY A 434 15.44 24.74 20.32
N VAL A 435 15.36 23.41 20.29
CA VAL A 435 14.14 22.66 19.93
C VAL A 435 13.37 22.29 21.21
N GLN A 436 12.07 22.62 21.27
CA GLN A 436 11.18 22.20 22.36
C GLN A 436 10.37 20.97 21.96
N LEU A 437 10.35 19.98 22.84
CA LEU A 437 9.73 18.68 22.63
C LEU A 437 8.49 18.48 23.51
N THR A 438 7.58 17.61 23.06
CA THR A 438 6.55 16.96 23.85
C THR A 438 6.85 15.48 24.00
N LEU A 439 6.43 14.90 25.12
CA LEU A 439 6.44 13.44 25.26
C LEU A 439 5.26 12.88 24.49
N GLU A 440 5.55 11.99 23.56
CA GLU A 440 4.58 11.32 22.72
C GLU A 440 4.60 9.81 22.98
N GLN A 441 3.59 9.13 22.47
CA GLN A 441 3.47 7.69 22.56
C GLN A 441 2.59 7.22 21.41
N THR A 442 3.07 6.22 20.67
CA THR A 442 2.29 5.61 19.59
C THR A 442 1.09 4.90 20.21
N PRO A 443 -0.15 5.27 19.82
CA PRO A 443 -1.35 4.64 20.37
C PRO A 443 -1.45 3.16 20.04
N VAL A 444 -1.86 2.39 21.05
CA VAL A 444 -2.24 0.98 20.89
C VAL A 444 -3.73 0.86 20.58
N VAL A 445 -4.54 1.78 21.10
CA VAL A 445 -5.96 1.88 20.80
C VAL A 445 -6.17 2.11 19.29
N GLU A 446 -7.18 1.46 18.76
CA GLU A 446 -7.60 1.55 17.37
C GLU A 446 -9.05 2.02 17.29
N GLY A 447 -9.48 2.44 16.10
CA GLY A 447 -10.86 2.86 15.87
C GLY A 447 -11.19 2.92 14.38
N GLY A 448 -12.38 3.41 14.07
CA GLY A 448 -12.78 3.72 12.71
C GLY A 448 -13.66 4.97 12.70
N LEU A 449 -13.64 5.69 11.59
CA LEU A 449 -14.50 6.84 11.35
C LEU A 449 -15.03 6.74 9.92
N ILE A 450 -16.33 6.97 9.76
CA ILE A 450 -16.95 7.07 8.44
C ILE A 450 -17.92 8.24 8.42
N ALA A 451 -17.92 9.01 7.33
CA ALA A 451 -18.85 10.11 7.11
C ALA A 451 -19.65 9.85 5.85
N ILE A 452 -20.97 9.88 5.97
CA ILE A 452 -21.91 9.58 4.89
C ILE A 452 -22.82 10.79 4.69
N ASP A 453 -23.06 11.14 3.43
CA ASP A 453 -24.09 12.10 3.05
C ASP A 453 -25.48 11.46 3.27
N PRO A 454 -26.30 11.94 4.22
CA PRO A 454 -27.55 11.28 4.58
C PRO A 454 -28.60 11.32 3.46
N LYS A 455 -28.54 12.31 2.56
CA LYS A 455 -29.49 12.43 1.44
C LYS A 455 -29.08 11.59 0.25
N GLY A 456 -27.76 11.51 0.00
CA GLY A 456 -27.22 10.89 -1.20
C GLY A 456 -26.63 9.50 -0.98
N GLY A 457 -26.32 9.07 0.24
CA GLY A 457 -25.56 7.84 0.51
C GLY A 457 -24.07 7.93 0.17
N ALA A 458 -23.58 9.07 -0.33
CA ALA A 458 -22.19 9.23 -0.72
C ALA A 458 -21.26 9.16 0.51
N ILE A 459 -20.30 8.22 0.50
CA ILE A 459 -19.26 8.14 1.54
C ILE A 459 -18.23 9.25 1.31
N ARG A 460 -18.23 10.26 2.18
CA ARG A 460 -17.39 11.47 2.03
C ARG A 460 -16.01 11.34 2.64
N ALA A 461 -15.89 10.56 3.71
CA ALA A 461 -14.62 10.29 4.39
C ALA A 461 -14.64 8.90 5.04
N MET A 462 -13.47 8.25 5.11
CA MET A 462 -13.29 6.93 5.72
C MET A 462 -11.89 6.78 6.32
N VAL A 463 -11.84 6.42 7.60
CA VAL A 463 -10.61 6.08 8.34
C VAL A 463 -10.81 4.72 8.98
N GLY A 464 -9.92 3.76 8.67
CA GLY A 464 -10.04 2.37 9.13
C GLY A 464 -9.14 2.00 10.31
N GLY A 465 -8.28 2.90 10.77
CA GLY A 465 -7.31 2.67 11.85
C GLY A 465 -6.30 3.80 12.02
N TYR A 466 -5.41 3.67 13.01
CA TYR A 466 -4.40 4.68 13.33
C TYR A 466 -3.32 4.81 12.25
N ASP A 467 -2.87 3.69 11.69
CA ASP A 467 -1.81 3.66 10.67
C ASP A 467 -2.05 2.48 9.72
N PHE A 468 -2.29 2.81 8.45
CA PHE A 468 -2.52 1.83 7.40
C PHE A 468 -1.33 0.89 7.19
N SER A 469 -0.10 1.40 7.31
CA SER A 469 1.12 0.61 7.14
C SER A 469 1.33 -0.40 8.27
N ARG A 470 0.77 -0.11 9.45
CA ARG A 470 0.73 -1.02 10.61
C ARG A 470 -0.39 -2.06 10.47
N SER A 471 -1.56 -1.66 9.97
CA SER A 471 -2.74 -2.51 9.88
C SER A 471 -3.66 -2.05 8.75
N GLU A 472 -3.74 -2.86 7.68
CA GLU A 472 -4.68 -2.65 6.57
C GLU A 472 -6.13 -3.03 6.91
N TYR A 473 -6.37 -3.68 8.07
CA TYR A 473 -7.72 -4.03 8.53
C TYR A 473 -8.58 -2.77 8.72
N ASN A 474 -9.58 -2.61 7.86
CA ASN A 474 -10.40 -1.41 7.78
C ASN A 474 -11.60 -1.51 8.73
N ARG A 475 -11.44 -0.95 9.93
CA ARG A 475 -12.46 -1.00 10.99
C ARG A 475 -13.74 -0.23 10.64
N ALA A 476 -13.71 0.67 9.66
CA ALA A 476 -14.91 1.40 9.25
C ALA A 476 -15.94 0.52 8.52
N VAL A 477 -15.48 -0.55 7.87
CA VAL A 477 -16.34 -1.43 7.04
C VAL A 477 -16.23 -2.92 7.38
N GLN A 478 -15.17 -3.36 8.07
CA GLN A 478 -14.93 -4.77 8.39
C GLN A 478 -15.18 -5.11 9.86
N ALA A 479 -15.03 -4.15 10.77
CA ALA A 479 -15.16 -4.41 12.20
C ALA A 479 -16.62 -4.39 12.64
N HIS A 480 -17.02 -5.45 13.32
CA HIS A 480 -18.29 -5.52 14.04
C HIS A 480 -18.02 -5.35 15.53
N ARG A 481 -18.73 -4.43 16.17
CA ARG A 481 -18.58 -4.13 17.60
C ARG A 481 -19.95 -3.92 18.24
N GLN A 482 -20.00 -4.12 19.55
CA GLN A 482 -21.19 -3.77 20.33
C GLN A 482 -21.42 -2.26 20.27
N PRO A 483 -22.53 -1.77 19.68
CA PRO A 483 -22.82 -0.35 19.58
C PRO A 483 -23.29 0.24 20.91
N GLY A 484 -23.65 -0.62 21.88
CA GLY A 484 -24.19 -0.19 23.16
C GLY A 484 -25.45 0.66 22.99
N SER A 485 -25.51 1.79 23.70
CA SER A 485 -26.65 2.70 23.65
C SER A 485 -26.91 3.33 22.26
N ALA A 486 -25.95 3.27 21.32
CA ALA A 486 -26.17 3.75 19.96
C ALA A 486 -27.19 2.90 19.16
N PHE A 487 -27.56 1.71 19.65
CA PHE A 487 -28.62 0.89 19.07
C PHE A 487 -30.03 1.34 19.48
N LYS A 488 -30.18 2.03 20.61
CA LYS A 488 -31.50 2.39 21.17
C LYS A 488 -32.41 3.11 20.18
N PRO A 489 -31.96 4.08 19.35
CA PRO A 489 -32.85 4.75 18.39
C PRO A 489 -33.67 3.80 17.52
N LEU A 490 -33.15 2.63 17.15
CA LEU A 490 -33.90 1.61 16.40
C LEU A 490 -35.11 1.08 17.17
N ILE A 491 -34.95 0.82 18.48
CA ILE A 491 -36.02 0.34 19.37
C ILE A 491 -37.11 1.39 19.48
N TYR A 492 -36.72 2.65 19.68
CA TYR A 492 -37.68 3.76 19.80
C TYR A 492 -38.36 4.06 18.47
N ALA A 493 -37.64 3.96 17.34
CA ALA A 493 -38.23 4.07 16.00
C ALA A 493 -39.26 2.98 15.74
N THR A 494 -38.99 1.73 16.13
CA THR A 494 -39.98 0.63 16.07
C THR A 494 -41.19 0.89 16.95
N ALA A 495 -41.00 1.44 18.15
CA ALA A 495 -42.12 1.82 19.01
C ALA A 495 -43.00 2.89 18.35
N MET A 496 -42.39 3.88 17.71
CA MET A 496 -43.11 4.94 17.00
C MET A 496 -43.81 4.43 15.74
N SER A 497 -43.23 3.48 15.01
CA SER A 497 -43.90 2.84 13.86
C SER A 497 -45.12 2.00 14.28
N GLN A 498 -45.20 1.58 15.55
CA GLN A 498 -46.36 0.91 16.13
C GLN A 498 -47.37 1.90 16.77
N GLY A 499 -47.19 3.21 16.59
CA GLY A 499 -48.13 4.25 17.03
C GLY A 499 -47.84 4.84 18.41
N LEU A 500 -46.72 4.51 19.07
CA LEU A 500 -46.34 5.15 20.33
C LEU A 500 -45.76 6.55 20.05
N SER A 501 -46.24 7.57 20.75
CA SER A 501 -45.70 8.93 20.64
C SER A 501 -44.48 9.16 21.54
N PRO A 502 -43.64 10.17 21.28
CA PRO A 502 -42.57 10.58 22.18
C PRO A 502 -43.03 10.94 23.62
N ALA A 503 -44.31 11.30 23.79
CA ALA A 503 -44.92 11.62 25.09
C ALA A 503 -45.40 10.37 25.87
N THR A 504 -45.44 9.21 25.22
CA THR A 504 -45.80 7.93 25.84
C THR A 504 -44.97 7.70 27.08
N GLN A 505 -45.63 7.32 28.17
CA GLN A 505 -44.97 7.10 29.45
C GLN A 505 -44.48 5.66 29.56
N ILE A 506 -43.30 5.49 30.13
CA ILE A 506 -42.70 4.19 30.44
C ILE A 506 -42.05 4.21 31.82
N LEU A 507 -42.09 3.07 32.49
CA LEU A 507 -41.56 2.92 33.84
C LEU A 507 -40.05 2.67 33.80
N ASP A 508 -39.27 3.52 34.46
CA ASP A 508 -37.84 3.35 34.75
C ASP A 508 -37.66 2.88 36.21
N ALA A 509 -37.90 1.59 36.44
CA ALA A 509 -37.81 0.95 37.75
C ALA A 509 -37.19 -0.45 37.64
N PRO A 510 -36.61 -1.01 38.73
CA PRO A 510 -36.01 -2.33 38.74
C PRO A 510 -36.89 -3.38 38.07
N VAL A 511 -36.28 -4.22 37.25
CA VAL A 511 -36.96 -5.30 36.54
C VAL A 511 -36.10 -6.56 36.60
N VAL A 512 -36.78 -7.69 36.65
CA VAL A 512 -36.18 -9.01 36.75
C VAL A 512 -36.76 -9.85 35.64
N TYR A 513 -35.91 -10.45 34.81
CA TYR A 513 -36.31 -11.34 33.74
C TYR A 513 -35.77 -12.74 33.99
N GLU A 514 -36.62 -13.75 33.84
CA GLU A 514 -36.25 -15.16 33.89
C GLU A 514 -35.83 -15.60 32.48
N GLN A 515 -34.64 -16.19 32.34
CA GLN A 515 -34.15 -16.71 31.06
C GLN A 515 -34.54 -18.19 30.90
N ALA A 516 -35.15 -18.53 29.76
CA ALA A 516 -35.75 -19.85 29.51
C ALA A 516 -34.75 -21.02 29.42
N GLU A 517 -33.48 -20.76 29.07
CA GLU A 517 -32.51 -21.83 28.78
C GLU A 517 -31.58 -22.18 29.96
N ASP A 518 -31.50 -21.36 31.01
CA ASP A 518 -30.36 -21.44 31.95
C ASP A 518 -30.70 -21.20 33.45
N GLU A 519 -31.98 -21.04 33.84
CA GLU A 519 -32.43 -20.62 35.20
C GLU A 519 -31.73 -19.35 35.75
N LYS A 520 -31.02 -18.60 34.90
CA LYS A 520 -30.31 -17.38 35.27
C LYS A 520 -31.28 -16.20 35.29
N ILE A 521 -31.30 -15.53 36.43
CA ILE A 521 -32.05 -14.30 36.64
C ILE A 521 -31.25 -13.13 36.07
N TRP A 522 -31.81 -12.42 35.09
CA TRP A 522 -31.19 -11.20 34.55
C TRP A 522 -31.79 -9.94 35.18
N ARG A 523 -30.90 -9.06 35.69
CA ARG A 523 -31.25 -7.79 36.34
C ARG A 523 -30.47 -6.67 35.68
N PRO A 524 -31.01 -6.00 34.65
CA PRO A 524 -30.35 -4.84 34.06
C PRO A 524 -30.27 -3.69 35.07
N GLU A 525 -29.32 -2.79 34.88
CA GLU A 525 -29.15 -1.57 35.69
C GLU A 525 -29.00 -0.33 34.80
N ASN A 526 -29.45 0.82 35.32
CA ASN A 526 -29.16 2.12 34.72
C ASN A 526 -27.72 2.56 35.01
N TYR A 527 -27.15 3.34 34.08
CA TYR A 527 -25.91 4.06 34.34
C TYR A 527 -26.09 5.00 35.55
N GLY A 528 -25.21 4.88 36.55
CA GLY A 528 -25.30 5.65 37.81
C GLY A 528 -26.33 5.14 38.83
N ARG A 529 -26.99 3.99 38.59
CA ARG A 529 -27.88 3.29 39.54
C ARG A 529 -29.05 4.12 40.13
N LYS A 530 -29.52 5.12 39.39
CA LYS A 530 -30.71 5.91 39.75
C LYS A 530 -31.95 5.41 39.01
N PHE A 531 -33.11 5.55 39.66
CA PHE A 531 -34.43 5.25 39.11
C PHE A 531 -35.22 6.53 38.96
N HIS A 532 -35.89 6.70 37.83
CA HIS A 532 -36.59 7.94 37.50
C HIS A 532 -38.12 7.80 37.53
N GLY A 533 -38.66 6.61 37.84
CA GLY A 533 -40.10 6.39 37.90
C GLY A 533 -40.73 6.44 36.51
N MET A 534 -41.89 7.09 36.36
CA MET A 534 -42.49 7.26 35.03
C MET A 534 -41.77 8.36 34.26
N VAL A 535 -41.27 8.01 33.08
CA VAL A 535 -40.57 8.92 32.17
C VAL A 535 -41.21 8.86 30.78
N SER A 536 -41.13 9.95 30.01
CA SER A 536 -41.55 9.90 28.61
C SER A 536 -40.55 9.12 27.75
N LEU A 537 -40.99 8.54 26.63
CA LEU A 537 -40.08 7.87 25.68
C LEU A 537 -38.97 8.82 25.18
N ARG A 538 -39.33 10.08 24.95
CA ARG A 538 -38.37 11.14 24.63
C ARG A 538 -37.29 11.28 25.69
N ASP A 539 -37.67 11.39 26.96
CA ASP A 539 -36.71 11.58 28.05
C ASP A 539 -35.86 10.33 28.26
N ALA A 540 -36.48 9.15 28.16
CA ALA A 540 -35.78 7.87 28.26
C ALA A 540 -34.71 7.71 27.19
N LEU A 541 -34.99 8.11 25.94
CA LEU A 541 -34.00 8.07 24.86
C LEU A 541 -32.94 9.17 25.03
N ALA A 542 -33.35 10.41 25.30
CA ALA A 542 -32.44 11.55 25.45
C ALA A 542 -31.45 11.39 26.61
N GLN A 543 -31.87 10.69 27.68
CA GLN A 543 -31.02 10.38 28.83
C GLN A 543 -30.43 8.96 28.80
N SER A 544 -30.73 8.19 27.76
CA SER A 544 -30.31 6.80 27.57
C SER A 544 -30.59 5.90 28.78
N HIS A 545 -31.80 5.96 29.33
CA HIS A 545 -32.22 5.10 30.45
C HIS A 545 -32.30 3.62 30.01
N ASN A 546 -31.52 2.74 30.62
CA ASN A 546 -31.43 1.32 30.25
C ASN A 546 -32.70 0.56 30.60
N LEU A 547 -33.24 0.73 31.82
CA LEU A 547 -34.40 -0.03 32.28
C LEU A 547 -35.65 0.31 31.47
N ALA A 548 -35.87 1.61 31.22
CA ALA A 548 -36.94 2.08 30.35
C ALA A 548 -36.82 1.48 28.93
N THR A 549 -35.62 1.45 28.34
CA THR A 549 -35.41 0.85 27.01
C THR A 549 -35.66 -0.66 26.98
N VAL A 550 -35.18 -1.41 27.98
CA VAL A 550 -35.41 -2.87 28.05
C VAL A 550 -36.90 -3.17 28.20
N ARG A 551 -37.61 -2.42 29.05
CA ARG A 551 -39.07 -2.53 29.18
C ARG A 551 -39.81 -2.14 27.91
N LEU A 552 -39.30 -1.17 27.15
CA LEU A 552 -39.88 -0.80 25.86
C LEU A 552 -39.74 -1.95 24.87
N LEU A 553 -38.54 -2.53 24.78
CA LEU A 553 -38.23 -3.65 23.91
C LEU A 553 -39.12 -4.87 24.21
N ASP A 554 -39.30 -5.18 25.49
CA ASP A 554 -40.22 -6.22 25.96
C ASP A 554 -41.66 -5.94 25.52
N LYS A 555 -42.13 -4.70 25.68
CA LYS A 555 -43.48 -4.28 25.28
C LYS A 555 -43.73 -4.33 23.77
N ILE A 556 -42.78 -3.89 22.95
CA ILE A 556 -42.95 -3.80 21.48
C ILE A 556 -42.53 -5.07 20.74
N GLY A 557 -41.89 -6.00 21.43
CA GLY A 557 -41.41 -7.29 20.93
C GLY A 557 -40.04 -7.21 20.24
N VAL A 558 -39.11 -8.07 20.67
CA VAL A 558 -37.75 -8.16 20.10
C VAL A 558 -37.77 -8.46 18.59
N LYS A 559 -38.67 -9.35 18.16
CA LYS A 559 -38.81 -9.73 16.74
C LYS A 559 -39.13 -8.53 15.85
N ASN A 560 -40.03 -7.65 16.30
CA ASN A 560 -40.43 -6.47 15.55
C ASN A 560 -39.26 -5.48 15.39
N VAL A 561 -38.42 -5.34 16.43
CA VAL A 561 -37.21 -4.51 16.36
C VAL A 561 -36.19 -5.10 15.40
N ILE A 562 -36.02 -6.42 15.39
CA ILE A 562 -35.12 -7.10 14.44
C ILE A 562 -35.62 -6.89 13.01
N GLU A 563 -36.91 -7.13 12.75
CA GLU A 563 -37.53 -6.93 11.43
C GLU A 563 -37.36 -5.48 10.96
N PHE A 564 -37.68 -4.49 11.81
CA PHE A 564 -37.46 -3.08 11.51
C PHE A 564 -35.99 -2.77 11.21
N SER A 565 -35.06 -3.30 12.02
CA SER A 565 -33.62 -3.13 11.82
C SER A 565 -33.15 -3.68 10.47
N ARG A 566 -33.73 -4.80 10.00
CA ARG A 566 -33.47 -5.34 8.65
C ARG A 566 -33.95 -4.38 7.58
N THR A 567 -35.16 -3.84 7.70
CA THR A 567 -35.75 -2.90 6.73
C THR A 567 -34.89 -1.64 6.58
N VAL A 568 -34.30 -1.14 7.67
CA VAL A 568 -33.43 0.05 7.62
C VAL A 568 -31.96 -0.25 7.30
N GLY A 569 -31.61 -1.52 7.04
CA GLY A 569 -30.32 -1.89 6.46
C GLY A 569 -29.28 -2.50 7.40
N ILE A 570 -29.64 -2.91 8.62
CA ILE A 570 -28.75 -3.71 9.45
C ILE A 570 -28.75 -5.15 8.92
N THR A 571 -27.60 -5.62 8.44
CA THR A 571 -27.40 -7.00 7.95
C THR A 571 -26.64 -7.85 8.97
N SER A 572 -25.94 -7.21 9.91
CA SER A 572 -25.30 -7.85 11.07
C SER A 572 -26.26 -8.78 11.85
N PRO A 573 -25.78 -9.90 12.43
CA PRO A 573 -26.62 -10.79 13.23
C PRO A 573 -27.10 -10.11 14.52
N LEU A 574 -28.40 -10.21 14.81
CA LEU A 574 -29.02 -9.64 16.01
C LEU A 574 -29.56 -10.76 16.91
N PRO A 575 -29.22 -10.79 18.21
CA PRO A 575 -29.77 -11.75 19.16
C PRO A 575 -31.26 -11.47 19.40
N ALA A 576 -32.05 -12.55 19.50
CA ALA A 576 -33.49 -12.50 19.71
C ALA A 576 -33.87 -12.49 21.21
N ASP A 577 -33.16 -11.69 22.01
CA ASP A 577 -33.38 -11.56 23.45
C ASP A 577 -33.38 -10.09 23.91
N LEU A 578 -33.78 -9.86 25.17
CA LEU A 578 -33.93 -8.51 25.74
C LEU A 578 -32.59 -7.78 25.96
N SER A 579 -31.46 -8.48 25.92
CA SER A 579 -30.13 -7.84 26.02
C SER A 579 -29.84 -6.94 24.81
N LEU A 580 -30.53 -7.17 23.67
CA LEU A 580 -30.53 -6.27 22.52
C LEU A 580 -30.87 -4.82 22.91
N GLY A 581 -31.68 -4.62 23.95
CA GLY A 581 -32.03 -3.31 24.51
C GLY A 581 -30.83 -2.50 25.01
N LEU A 582 -29.71 -3.16 25.30
CA LEU A 582 -28.46 -2.57 25.74
C LEU A 582 -27.40 -2.53 24.62
N GLY A 583 -27.72 -2.98 23.42
CA GLY A 583 -26.79 -3.01 22.28
C GLY A 583 -25.69 -4.05 22.41
N THR A 584 -26.01 -5.24 22.92
CA THR A 584 -25.09 -6.39 23.03
C THR A 584 -24.78 -7.06 21.69
N SER A 585 -25.52 -6.72 20.63
CA SER A 585 -25.30 -7.20 19.26
C SER A 585 -24.04 -6.62 18.65
N SER A 586 -23.33 -7.39 17.84
CA SER A 586 -22.17 -6.87 17.09
C SER A 586 -22.65 -6.30 15.77
N VAL A 587 -22.44 -4.99 15.53
CA VAL A 587 -22.92 -4.29 14.33
C VAL A 587 -21.75 -3.59 13.62
N GLY A 588 -21.76 -3.59 12.28
CA GLY A 588 -20.78 -2.85 11.47
C GLY A 588 -20.97 -1.33 11.54
N LEU A 589 -19.87 -0.57 11.55
CA LEU A 589 -19.94 0.89 11.64
C LEU A 589 -20.65 1.54 10.44
N LEU A 590 -20.38 1.05 9.22
CA LEU A 590 -21.06 1.51 8.00
C LEU A 590 -22.57 1.32 8.07
N GLU A 591 -23.03 0.13 8.49
CA GLU A 591 -24.45 -0.19 8.66
C GLU A 591 -25.12 0.74 9.66
N LEU A 592 -24.51 0.86 10.85
CA LEU A 592 -25.05 1.71 11.91
C LEU A 592 -25.10 3.17 11.45
N THR A 593 -24.05 3.69 10.84
CA THR A 593 -24.01 5.08 10.37
C THR A 593 -25.05 5.35 9.28
N SER A 594 -25.23 4.40 8.35
CA SER A 594 -26.24 4.48 7.29
C SER A 594 -27.67 4.56 7.85
N VAL A 595 -27.98 3.77 8.89
CA VAL A 595 -29.27 3.80 9.58
C VAL A 595 -29.59 5.18 10.14
N TYR A 596 -28.61 5.88 10.72
CA TYR A 596 -28.85 7.24 11.22
C TYR A 596 -29.21 8.22 10.09
N GLY A 597 -28.73 7.97 8.87
CA GLY A 597 -29.12 8.72 7.69
C GLY A 597 -30.61 8.58 7.35
N VAL A 598 -31.24 7.44 7.67
CA VAL A 598 -32.69 7.22 7.46
C VAL A 598 -33.52 8.21 8.26
N PHE A 599 -33.14 8.47 9.51
CA PHE A 599 -33.84 9.43 10.36
C PHE A 599 -33.75 10.84 9.76
N LEU A 600 -32.51 11.27 9.45
CA LEU A 600 -32.21 12.56 8.84
C LEU A 600 -32.84 12.78 7.46
N ASN A 601 -33.16 11.68 6.76
CA ASN A 601 -33.75 11.69 5.43
C ASN A 601 -35.26 11.33 5.46
N GLN A 602 -35.92 11.61 6.58
CA GLN A 602 -37.38 11.51 6.76
C GLN A 602 -37.94 10.11 6.48
N GLY A 603 -37.20 9.06 6.84
CA GLY A 603 -37.60 7.68 6.60
C GLY A 603 -37.23 7.13 5.23
N ASN A 604 -36.49 7.88 4.41
CA ASN A 604 -35.94 7.38 3.16
C ASN A 604 -34.53 6.87 3.38
N ARG A 605 -34.32 5.61 3.01
CA ARG A 605 -33.01 4.98 3.04
C ARG A 605 -32.34 5.09 1.68
N VAL A 606 -31.04 5.38 1.70
CA VAL A 606 -30.18 5.38 0.52
C VAL A 606 -28.99 4.48 0.81
N GLU A 607 -28.70 3.55 -0.09
CA GLU A 607 -27.55 2.66 0.07
C GLU A 607 -26.24 3.46 0.01
N PRO A 608 -25.34 3.31 0.99
CA PRO A 608 -24.06 3.99 0.94
C PRO A 608 -23.19 3.52 -0.23
N PHE A 609 -22.51 4.46 -0.90
CA PHE A 609 -21.63 4.13 -2.01
C PHE A 609 -20.35 4.96 -2.06
N ALA A 610 -19.27 4.32 -2.54
CA ALA A 610 -17.94 4.91 -2.68
C ALA A 610 -17.59 5.30 -4.13
N VAL A 611 -18.11 4.58 -5.13
CA VAL A 611 -17.81 4.79 -6.55
C VAL A 611 -18.97 5.48 -7.22
N LYS A 612 -18.75 6.64 -7.84
CA LYS A 612 -19.78 7.41 -8.56
C LYS A 612 -19.85 7.02 -10.03
N SER A 613 -18.71 6.83 -10.68
CA SER A 613 -18.67 6.32 -12.05
C SER A 613 -17.33 5.66 -12.39
N VAL A 614 -17.37 4.77 -13.37
CA VAL A 614 -16.21 4.08 -13.92
C VAL A 614 -16.18 4.31 -15.41
N LYS A 615 -15.03 4.72 -15.94
CA LYS A 615 -14.77 4.82 -17.38
C LYS A 615 -13.60 3.93 -17.78
N ASP A 616 -13.62 3.45 -19.02
CA ASP A 616 -12.46 2.77 -19.60
C ASP A 616 -11.37 3.74 -20.06
N ASN A 617 -10.28 3.20 -20.59
CA ASN A 617 -9.15 3.96 -21.11
C ASN A 617 -9.48 4.86 -22.32
N THR A 618 -10.60 4.63 -23.01
CA THR A 618 -11.08 5.46 -24.12
C THR A 618 -12.01 6.58 -23.65
N GLY A 619 -12.37 6.60 -22.36
CA GLY A 619 -13.32 7.55 -21.78
C GLY A 619 -14.78 7.11 -21.91
N LYS A 620 -15.06 5.89 -22.41
CA LYS A 620 -16.41 5.33 -22.43
C LYS A 620 -16.84 5.00 -21.01
N VAL A 621 -18.04 5.43 -20.64
CA VAL A 621 -18.63 5.15 -19.33
C VAL A 621 -19.04 3.68 -19.27
N LEU A 622 -18.47 2.96 -18.30
CA LEU A 622 -18.81 1.57 -17.99
C LEU A 622 -19.91 1.50 -16.93
N GLU A 623 -19.92 2.44 -16.00
CA GLU A 623 -20.87 2.50 -14.89
C GLU A 623 -21.08 3.94 -14.41
N VAL A 624 -22.31 4.25 -14.02
CA VAL A 624 -22.67 5.39 -13.19
C VAL A 624 -23.55 4.86 -12.06
N THR A 625 -23.23 5.25 -10.83
CA THR A 625 -24.06 4.94 -9.67
C THR A 625 -25.10 6.04 -9.50
N GLU A 626 -26.37 5.66 -9.62
CA GLU A 626 -27.53 6.52 -9.37
C GLU A 626 -28.18 6.07 -8.06
N PRO A 627 -28.03 6.81 -6.95
CA PRO A 627 -28.62 6.43 -5.69
C PRO A 627 -30.15 6.56 -5.77
N GLU A 628 -30.85 5.47 -5.47
CA GLU A 628 -32.31 5.44 -5.38
C GLU A 628 -32.77 5.41 -3.92
N PRO A 629 -33.39 6.49 -3.41
CA PRO A 629 -34.02 6.48 -2.10
C PRO A 629 -35.22 5.53 -2.08
N HIS A 630 -35.30 4.69 -1.06
CA HIS A 630 -36.47 3.85 -0.79
C HIS A 630 -37.06 4.18 0.57
N GLU A 631 -38.37 4.34 0.63
CA GLU A 631 -39.09 4.59 1.88
C GLU A 631 -39.08 3.32 2.74
N VAL A 632 -38.57 3.42 3.96
CA VAL A 632 -38.46 2.30 4.92
C VAL A 632 -39.36 2.48 6.16
N GLY A 633 -40.07 3.61 6.26
CA GLY A 633 -41.04 3.91 7.31
C GLY A 633 -41.78 5.23 7.07
N GLY A 634 -42.95 5.40 7.69
CA GLY A 634 -43.79 6.58 7.47
C GLY A 634 -43.15 7.89 7.99
N PRO A 635 -43.30 9.02 7.26
CA PRO A 635 -42.52 10.24 7.48
C PRO A 635 -42.73 10.90 8.86
N PHE A 636 -43.88 10.68 9.50
CA PHE A 636 -44.22 11.29 10.80
C PHE A 636 -43.52 10.63 11.99
N SER A 637 -43.17 9.33 11.93
CA SER A 637 -42.61 8.63 13.11
C SER A 637 -41.11 8.87 13.31
N LEU A 638 -40.37 9.20 12.24
CA LEU A 638 -38.91 9.29 12.27
C LEU A 638 -38.40 10.74 12.40
N ALA A 639 -39.14 11.73 11.89
CA ALA A 639 -38.80 13.15 12.07
C ALA A 639 -38.89 13.62 13.53
N ASP A 640 -39.79 13.01 14.32
CA ASP A 640 -39.86 13.26 15.77
C ASP A 640 -38.68 12.64 16.52
N LEU A 641 -38.10 11.54 16.00
CA LEU A 641 -36.92 10.90 16.57
C LEU A 641 -35.67 11.77 16.40
N ASP A 642 -35.51 12.45 15.26
CA ASP A 642 -34.42 13.39 15.00
C ASP A 642 -34.38 14.51 16.05
N ARG A 643 -35.55 15.11 16.35
CA ARG A 643 -35.66 16.17 17.37
C ARG A 643 -35.30 15.68 18.77
N VAL A 644 -35.57 14.41 19.07
CA VAL A 644 -35.15 13.78 20.34
C VAL A 644 -33.65 13.52 20.34
N HIS A 645 -33.09 13.09 19.22
CA HIS A 645 -31.65 12.83 19.08
C HIS A 645 -30.82 14.11 19.19
N GLU A 646 -31.23 15.22 18.54
CA GLU A 646 -30.56 16.53 18.66
C GLU A 646 -30.47 16.99 20.12
N ARG A 647 -31.55 16.84 20.89
CA ARG A 647 -31.55 17.15 22.32
C ARG A 647 -30.63 16.23 23.12
N GLY A 648 -30.61 14.94 22.80
CA GLY A 648 -29.68 13.98 23.40
C GLY A 648 -28.21 14.33 23.11
N ALA A 649 -27.89 14.70 21.87
CA ALA A 649 -26.57 15.12 21.45
C ALA A 649 -26.14 16.43 22.12
N GLN A 650 -27.04 17.41 22.26
CA GLN A 650 -26.79 18.62 23.03
C GLN A 650 -26.51 18.30 24.51
N ALA A 651 -27.32 17.44 25.13
CA ALA A 651 -27.13 17.02 26.52
C ALA A 651 -25.84 16.21 26.75
N ALA A 652 -25.41 15.41 25.76
CA ALA A 652 -24.15 14.67 25.79
C ALA A 652 -22.95 15.60 25.58
N SER A 653 -23.04 16.54 24.63
CA SER A 653 -22.03 17.58 24.40
C SER A 653 -21.83 18.46 25.63
N CYS A 654 -22.93 18.91 26.28
CA CYS A 654 -22.86 19.67 27.52
C CYS A 654 -22.22 18.88 28.68
N ARG A 655 -22.48 17.56 28.75
CA ARG A 655 -21.80 16.67 29.72
C ARG A 655 -20.32 16.53 29.43
N ALA A 656 -19.93 16.31 28.18
CA ALA A 656 -18.53 16.22 27.77
C ALA A 656 -17.75 17.53 28.01
N VAL A 657 -18.38 18.69 27.80
CA VAL A 657 -17.80 20.00 28.11
C VAL A 657 -17.65 20.18 29.63
N ARG A 658 -18.64 19.79 30.44
CA ARG A 658 -18.53 19.80 31.91
C ARG A 658 -17.43 18.87 32.44
N ASP A 659 -17.32 17.66 31.90
CA ASP A 659 -16.32 16.69 32.34
C ASP A 659 -14.89 17.06 31.89
N SER A 660 -14.74 17.89 30.86
CA SER A 660 -13.43 18.33 30.32
C SER A 660 -12.82 19.57 31.01
N ARG A 661 -13.40 20.06 32.12
CA ARG A 661 -12.97 21.28 32.84
C ARG A 661 -12.82 22.53 31.95
N ARG A 662 -13.65 22.68 30.91
CA ARG A 662 -13.86 23.98 30.24
C ARG A 662 -15.22 24.52 30.67
N GLY A 663 -15.24 25.20 31.81
CA GLY A 663 -16.39 26.00 32.22
C GLY A 663 -16.61 27.14 31.23
N ASP A 664 -17.86 27.59 31.12
CA ASP A 664 -18.30 28.83 30.46
C ASP A 664 -18.89 28.74 29.04
N LEU A 665 -19.50 27.61 28.64
CA LEU A 665 -20.30 27.56 27.40
C LEU A 665 -21.69 26.91 27.52
N CYS A 666 -22.18 26.62 28.72
CA CYS A 666 -23.48 25.96 28.92
C CYS A 666 -24.33 26.66 29.98
N GLU A 667 -24.65 27.94 29.76
CA GLU A 667 -25.81 28.60 30.37
C GLU A 667 -26.70 29.12 29.24
N GLY A 668 -27.84 28.44 29.04
CA GLY A 668 -28.81 28.69 27.97
C GLY A 668 -29.83 27.57 27.89
#